data_AF-A0A974TSH8-F1
#
_entry.id   AF-A0A974TSH8-F1
#
_cell.length_a   1.000
_cell.length_b   1.000
_cell.length_c   1.000
_cell.angle_alpha   90.00
_cell.angle_beta   90.00
_cell.angle_gamma   90.00
#
_symmetry.space_group_name_H-M   'P 1'
#
loop_
_entity.id
_entity.type
_entity.pdbx_description
1 polymer ?
#
loop_
_entity_poly.entity_id
_entity_poly.type
_entity_poly.pdbx_seq_one_letter_code
_entity_poly.pdbx_strand_id
1 'polypeptide(L)'
;MVSTYVSYLAIAGNLTTSLRNVASQGAVARDTDYYKEHITKVTTVDEFMDDYKLYSYAMKAYGLEDMTYAKAFMKKVLESDLSDSSSFANSLSDSRYAEFAAAFKFSGETATAQSSTQRDTLLDAYEASFGAETDEISEETDYFQEKIGSITSVDDLLSNTRLTNFTLKAFGLSTEYTSTSFLRNVLTSDPDDRDSFVNQLGDDVYLNLAKAFNFNSDGSVDGEAQSEDQTALVSSAYAVGSSTFASSETGEAYSTYFASVIGSITSVSQLMSDDKLVSYLRTAYGLADSDNDNFISASLKSASVATAIGLSALHDAFNFDESGNLADGVSAQTADQTASTTSAFTTGYQSVIAAASSDDAIENYKTRIASVTSIDDFLKTNASDDDEDNDGLPELSAIALTAFGIDPSTVSKAELRKILESDPTDDKSYVNRLHDDRFEAFRDAFNFDSEGDVTVPLQAMSSSVIDDFAAYYKQDAIRYLTGTEQTDASDAADTEISYFREQMATIKTSSEFLADDRLVSFALKAKGLDPDEVSDDELKKMFASDLDDENSYVNGLDDYRYAELVGAFNFDSDGNLSDDPTGTVQQRGDVLETVDFYLQQTLESDQGDSNTGVRLALYFERKAPDISSAYDILGDSALFEFFTTSFNLSSYVSNMDVDKQAEMVENFIDLKDLSDPDKIQDLIKRFTAMYDVANGTNASSPALSILTGSASISADTLLAMAQLKTG
;
A
#
# COMPACT_ATOMS: atom_id res chain seq x y z
N MET A 1 -40.61 -33.06 -31.86
CA MET A 1 -39.55 -32.07 -31.61
C MET A 1 -39.63 -31.72 -30.14
N VAL A 2 -38.50 -31.71 -29.43
CA VAL A 2 -38.45 -31.18 -28.06
C VAL A 2 -38.67 -29.67 -28.15
N SER A 3 -39.53 -29.11 -27.30
CA SER A 3 -39.78 -27.65 -27.28
C SER A 3 -38.50 -26.89 -26.92
N THR A 4 -38.34 -25.69 -27.46
CA THR A 4 -37.15 -24.83 -27.21
C THR A 4 -36.89 -24.66 -25.71
N TYR A 5 -37.94 -24.46 -24.90
CA TYR A 5 -37.82 -24.30 -23.44
C TYR A 5 -37.23 -25.53 -22.72
N VAL A 6 -37.59 -26.74 -23.16
CA VAL A 6 -37.07 -27.98 -22.54
C VAL A 6 -35.60 -28.20 -22.92
N SER A 7 -35.23 -27.88 -24.16
CA SER A 7 -33.83 -27.93 -24.57
C SER A 7 -32.99 -26.92 -23.79
N TYR A 8 -33.47 -25.68 -23.65
CA TYR A 8 -32.86 -24.65 -22.81
C TYR A 8 -32.68 -25.13 -21.36
N LEU A 9 -33.74 -25.60 -20.69
CA LEU A 9 -33.66 -26.07 -19.30
C LEU A 9 -32.68 -27.24 -19.11
N ALA A 10 -32.53 -28.11 -20.11
CA ALA A 10 -31.58 -29.22 -20.03
C ALA A 10 -30.12 -28.73 -19.99
N ILE A 11 -29.84 -27.59 -20.62
CA ILE A 11 -28.53 -26.95 -20.69
C ILE A 11 -28.34 -26.03 -19.49
N ALA A 12 -29.21 -25.03 -19.30
CA ALA A 12 -29.11 -24.04 -18.23
C ALA A 12 -29.13 -24.71 -16.83
N GLY A 13 -29.97 -25.73 -16.63
CA GLY A 13 -30.00 -26.48 -15.38
C GLY A 13 -28.79 -27.38 -15.12
N ASN A 14 -27.87 -27.52 -16.09
CA ASN A 14 -26.60 -28.25 -15.96
C ASN A 14 -25.47 -27.49 -16.67
N LEU A 15 -25.43 -26.17 -16.55
CA LEU A 15 -24.54 -25.30 -17.32
C LEU A 15 -23.07 -25.70 -17.12
N THR A 16 -22.65 -25.92 -15.87
CA THR A 16 -21.31 -26.40 -15.50
C THR A 16 -20.89 -27.66 -16.25
N THR A 17 -21.79 -28.65 -16.34
CA THR A 17 -21.51 -29.89 -17.07
C THR A 17 -21.47 -29.65 -18.59
N SER A 18 -22.34 -28.78 -19.09
CA SER A 18 -22.39 -28.41 -20.51
C SER A 18 -21.10 -27.70 -20.94
N LEU A 19 -20.61 -26.75 -20.14
CA LEU A 19 -19.35 -26.05 -20.37
C LEU A 19 -18.14 -26.98 -20.25
N ARG A 20 -18.09 -27.89 -19.26
CA ARG A 20 -17.04 -28.92 -19.19
C ARG A 20 -17.01 -29.81 -20.43
N ASN A 21 -18.17 -30.20 -20.95
CA ASN A 21 -18.25 -30.97 -22.18
C ASN A 21 -17.70 -30.17 -23.37
N VAL A 22 -18.01 -28.87 -23.48
CA VAL A 22 -17.45 -27.98 -24.50
C VAL A 22 -15.94 -27.83 -24.34
N ALA A 23 -15.44 -27.58 -23.12
CA ALA A 23 -14.02 -27.49 -22.81
C ALA A 23 -13.25 -28.75 -23.21
N SER A 24 -13.85 -29.93 -23.01
CA SER A 24 -13.25 -31.23 -23.37
C SER A 24 -13.20 -31.51 -24.88
N GLN A 25 -13.85 -30.69 -25.72
CA GLN A 25 -13.78 -30.86 -27.16
C GLN A 25 -12.36 -30.59 -27.66
N GLY A 26 -11.78 -31.52 -28.44
CA GLY A 26 -10.36 -31.47 -28.77
C GLY A 26 -9.89 -30.23 -29.56
N ALA A 27 -10.77 -29.45 -30.19
CA ALA A 27 -10.39 -28.15 -30.76
C ALA A 27 -10.38 -27.05 -29.68
N VAL A 28 -11.47 -26.94 -28.92
CA VAL A 28 -11.64 -26.01 -27.80
C VAL A 28 -10.49 -26.14 -26.81
N ALA A 29 -10.23 -27.35 -26.30
CA ALA A 29 -9.14 -27.60 -25.36
C ALA A 29 -7.79 -27.08 -25.86
N ARG A 30 -7.43 -27.38 -27.12
CA ARG A 30 -6.16 -26.91 -27.72
C ARG A 30 -6.10 -25.41 -27.96
N ASP A 31 -7.23 -24.75 -28.12
CA ASP A 31 -7.29 -23.31 -28.31
C ASP A 31 -7.22 -22.60 -26.97
N THR A 32 -7.92 -23.12 -25.95
CA THR A 32 -7.83 -22.67 -24.55
C THR A 32 -6.44 -22.87 -23.97
N ASP A 33 -5.81 -24.04 -24.15
CA ASP A 33 -4.45 -24.32 -23.68
C ASP A 33 -3.44 -23.33 -24.29
N TYR A 34 -3.58 -23.10 -25.60
CA TYR A 34 -2.72 -22.14 -26.31
C TYR A 34 -2.91 -20.73 -25.77
N TYR A 35 -4.16 -20.32 -25.53
CA TYR A 35 -4.49 -19.02 -24.98
C TYR A 35 -3.84 -18.82 -23.61
N LYS A 36 -4.08 -19.72 -22.65
CA LYS A 36 -3.51 -19.69 -21.30
C LYS A 36 -1.98 -19.65 -21.31
N GLU A 37 -1.33 -20.43 -22.17
CA GLU A 37 0.14 -20.51 -22.24
C GLU A 37 0.81 -19.28 -22.88
N HIS A 38 0.11 -18.56 -23.77
CA HIS A 38 0.72 -17.51 -24.59
C HIS A 38 0.26 -16.10 -24.21
N ILE A 39 -0.94 -15.90 -23.69
CA ILE A 39 -1.45 -14.56 -23.35
C ILE A 39 -0.59 -13.88 -22.27
N THR A 40 -0.08 -14.64 -21.32
CA THR A 40 0.82 -14.19 -20.25
C THR A 40 2.21 -13.78 -20.75
N LYS A 41 2.55 -14.02 -22.02
CA LYS A 41 3.83 -13.62 -22.63
C LYS A 41 3.72 -12.35 -23.47
N VAL A 42 2.51 -11.83 -23.65
CA VAL A 42 2.24 -10.67 -24.50
C VAL A 42 2.41 -9.40 -23.69
N THR A 43 3.13 -8.42 -24.24
CA THR A 43 3.42 -7.14 -23.58
C THR A 43 2.87 -5.93 -24.32
N THR A 44 2.51 -6.07 -25.60
CA THR A 44 2.04 -4.95 -26.43
C THR A 44 0.80 -5.30 -27.25
N VAL A 45 0.02 -4.27 -27.60
CA VAL A 45 -1.17 -4.40 -28.47
C VAL A 45 -0.80 -5.06 -29.80
N ASP A 46 0.35 -4.70 -30.36
CA ASP A 46 0.81 -5.23 -31.64
C ASP A 46 1.15 -6.73 -31.53
N GLU A 47 1.83 -7.16 -30.47
CA GLU A 47 2.09 -8.59 -30.22
C GLU A 47 0.80 -9.41 -30.08
N PHE A 48 -0.17 -8.89 -29.31
CA PHE A 48 -1.48 -9.54 -29.15
C PHE A 48 -2.20 -9.71 -30.49
N MET A 49 -2.24 -8.64 -31.28
CA MET A 49 -2.99 -8.60 -32.54
C MET A 49 -2.30 -9.33 -33.69
N ASP A 50 -0.98 -9.51 -33.63
CA ASP A 50 -0.20 -10.27 -34.61
C ASP A 50 -0.32 -11.78 -34.40
N ASP A 51 -0.50 -12.25 -33.16
CA ASP A 51 -0.92 -13.63 -32.90
C ASP A 51 -2.42 -13.80 -33.17
N TYR A 52 -2.74 -14.21 -34.41
CA TYR A 52 -4.13 -14.42 -34.83
C TYR A 52 -4.87 -15.44 -33.95
N LYS A 53 -4.19 -16.44 -33.39
CA LYS A 53 -4.85 -17.46 -32.57
C LYS A 53 -5.27 -16.88 -31.22
N LEU A 54 -4.40 -16.08 -30.58
CA LEU A 54 -4.78 -15.33 -29.36
C LEU A 54 -5.89 -14.33 -29.64
N TYR A 55 -5.70 -13.48 -30.64
CA TYR A 55 -6.63 -12.41 -30.97
C TYR A 55 -8.01 -12.94 -31.37
N SER A 56 -8.10 -13.98 -32.22
CA SER A 56 -9.39 -14.55 -32.60
C SER A 56 -10.09 -15.31 -31.48
N TYR A 57 -9.33 -15.95 -30.57
CA TYR A 57 -9.88 -16.57 -29.36
C TYR A 57 -10.55 -15.52 -28.47
N ALA A 58 -9.83 -14.45 -28.13
CA ALA A 58 -10.35 -13.34 -27.34
C ALA A 58 -11.55 -12.66 -28.02
N MET A 59 -11.45 -12.35 -29.32
CA MET A 59 -12.57 -11.72 -30.05
C MET A 59 -13.81 -12.61 -30.02
N LYS A 60 -13.68 -13.94 -30.09
CA LYS A 60 -14.81 -14.84 -29.94
C LYS A 60 -15.38 -14.82 -28.51
N ALA A 61 -14.54 -14.83 -27.48
CA ALA A 61 -14.98 -14.78 -26.09
C ALA A 61 -15.94 -13.60 -25.86
N TYR A 62 -15.57 -12.40 -26.31
CA TYR A 62 -16.39 -11.19 -26.16
C TYR A 62 -17.47 -11.02 -27.25
N GLY A 63 -17.77 -12.05 -28.05
CA GLY A 63 -18.82 -12.00 -29.08
C GLY A 63 -18.51 -11.09 -30.28
N LEU A 64 -17.24 -10.75 -30.49
CA LEU A 64 -16.73 -9.90 -31.56
C LEU A 64 -16.09 -10.70 -32.71
N GLU A 65 -16.37 -12.00 -32.85
CA GLU A 65 -15.73 -12.89 -33.84
C GLU A 65 -15.84 -12.39 -35.29
N ASP A 66 -16.98 -11.80 -35.64
CA ASP A 66 -17.23 -11.20 -36.96
C ASP A 66 -16.39 -9.95 -37.23
N MET A 67 -15.86 -9.32 -36.18
CA MET A 67 -15.05 -8.09 -36.24
C MET A 67 -13.54 -8.38 -36.24
N THR A 68 -13.13 -9.65 -36.30
CA THR A 68 -11.71 -10.05 -36.35
C THR A 68 -10.94 -9.45 -37.53
N TYR A 69 -11.62 -9.04 -38.62
CA TYR A 69 -10.99 -8.35 -39.75
C TYR A 69 -10.63 -6.88 -39.44
N ALA A 70 -11.28 -6.26 -38.46
CA ALA A 70 -11.21 -4.82 -38.20
C ALA A 70 -10.01 -4.42 -37.32
N LYS A 71 -8.81 -4.95 -37.61
CA LYS A 71 -7.61 -4.78 -36.77
C LYS A 71 -7.31 -3.32 -36.39
N ALA A 72 -7.35 -2.39 -37.33
CA ALA A 72 -7.06 -0.98 -37.01
C ALA A 72 -8.10 -0.34 -36.05
N PHE A 73 -9.36 -0.79 -36.13
CA PHE A 73 -10.41 -0.36 -35.21
C PHE A 73 -10.17 -0.93 -33.82
N MET A 74 -9.89 -2.24 -33.72
CA MET A 74 -9.62 -2.91 -32.45
C MET A 74 -8.33 -2.42 -31.78
N LYS A 75 -7.30 -2.07 -32.55
CA LYS A 75 -6.12 -1.40 -32.01
C LYS A 75 -6.49 -0.11 -31.27
N LYS A 76 -7.35 0.71 -31.87
CA LYS A 76 -7.82 1.95 -31.26
C LYS A 76 -8.72 1.71 -30.03
N VAL A 77 -9.48 0.62 -30.02
CA VAL A 77 -10.25 0.17 -28.85
C VAL A 77 -9.29 -0.18 -27.71
N LEU A 78 -8.28 -1.02 -27.95
CA LEU A 78 -7.29 -1.45 -26.96
C LEU A 78 -6.35 -0.32 -26.49
N GLU A 79 -6.14 0.72 -27.30
CA GLU A 79 -5.37 1.92 -26.93
C GLU A 79 -6.22 2.99 -26.21
N SER A 80 -7.52 2.73 -25.97
CA SER A 80 -8.40 3.69 -25.29
C SER A 80 -8.15 3.75 -23.79
N ASP A 81 -8.05 4.96 -23.25
CA ASP A 81 -8.09 5.19 -21.82
C ASP A 81 -9.52 5.04 -21.29
N LEU A 82 -9.83 3.93 -20.62
CA LEU A 82 -11.18 3.66 -20.13
C LEU A 82 -11.58 4.54 -18.93
N SER A 83 -10.61 5.21 -18.28
CA SER A 83 -10.92 6.17 -17.21
C SER A 83 -11.50 7.49 -17.76
N ASP A 84 -11.22 7.80 -19.03
CA ASP A 84 -11.84 8.93 -19.73
C ASP A 84 -13.19 8.50 -20.33
N SER A 85 -14.28 9.02 -19.77
CA SER A 85 -15.65 8.77 -20.28
C SER A 85 -15.87 9.19 -21.74
N SER A 86 -14.98 10.02 -22.31
CA SER A 86 -15.01 10.44 -23.71
C SER A 86 -14.07 9.65 -24.63
N SER A 87 -13.37 8.64 -24.10
CA SER A 87 -12.45 7.81 -24.87
C SER A 87 -13.12 7.05 -26.00
N PHE A 88 -12.32 6.58 -26.96
CA PHE A 88 -12.86 5.96 -28.16
C PHE A 88 -13.73 4.75 -27.83
N ALA A 89 -13.27 3.82 -26.98
CA ALA A 89 -14.06 2.67 -26.54
C ALA A 89 -15.35 3.07 -25.80
N ASN A 90 -15.27 4.00 -24.84
CA ASN A 90 -16.43 4.48 -24.07
C ASN A 90 -17.47 5.24 -24.92
N SER A 91 -17.05 5.78 -26.07
CA SER A 91 -17.95 6.48 -27.00
C SER A 91 -18.73 5.56 -27.96
N LEU A 92 -18.40 4.27 -28.02
CA LEU A 92 -19.07 3.31 -28.89
C LEU A 92 -20.43 2.91 -28.31
N SER A 93 -21.41 2.71 -29.19
CA SER A 93 -22.75 2.27 -28.78
C SER A 93 -22.81 0.80 -28.38
N ASP A 94 -21.84 0.00 -28.80
CA ASP A 94 -21.73 -1.43 -28.48
C ASP A 94 -20.74 -1.59 -27.33
N SER A 95 -21.25 -1.90 -26.14
CA SER A 95 -20.47 -1.98 -24.89
C SER A 95 -19.38 -3.03 -24.94
N ARG A 96 -19.53 -4.06 -25.79
CA ARG A 96 -18.59 -5.18 -25.91
C ARG A 96 -17.18 -4.74 -26.29
N TYR A 97 -17.03 -3.59 -26.95
CA TYR A 97 -15.70 -3.03 -27.23
C TYR A 97 -15.04 -2.45 -25.99
N ALA A 98 -15.80 -1.78 -25.11
CA ALA A 98 -15.30 -1.31 -23.83
C ALA A 98 -15.01 -2.49 -22.89
N GLU A 99 -15.89 -3.50 -22.85
CA GLU A 99 -15.67 -4.77 -22.13
C GLU A 99 -14.39 -5.47 -22.63
N PHE A 100 -14.20 -5.55 -23.95
CA PHE A 100 -12.99 -6.12 -24.54
C PHE A 100 -11.74 -5.31 -24.15
N ALA A 101 -11.76 -3.98 -24.28
CA ALA A 101 -10.64 -3.15 -23.86
C ALA A 101 -10.36 -3.27 -22.35
N ALA A 102 -11.39 -3.43 -21.53
CA ALA A 102 -11.24 -3.54 -20.09
C ALA A 102 -10.46 -4.80 -19.72
N ALA A 103 -10.73 -5.90 -20.42
CA ALA A 103 -10.07 -7.18 -20.21
C ALA A 103 -8.63 -7.26 -20.73
N PHE A 104 -8.09 -6.27 -21.44
CA PHE A 104 -6.71 -6.32 -21.96
C PHE A 104 -5.98 -5.01 -21.67
N LYS A 105 -5.12 -5.01 -20.64
CA LYS A 105 -4.38 -3.83 -20.20
C LYS A 105 -2.94 -3.87 -20.69
N PHE A 106 -2.65 -3.10 -21.74
CA PHE A 106 -1.30 -3.04 -22.35
C PHE A 106 -0.39 -1.97 -21.74
N SER A 107 -0.95 -1.03 -20.98
CA SER A 107 -0.19 -0.22 -20.03
C SER A 107 0.00 -1.06 -18.77
N GLY A 108 1.05 -1.88 -18.72
CA GLY A 108 1.34 -2.69 -17.53
C GLY A 108 1.46 -1.84 -16.26
N GLU A 109 1.40 -2.49 -15.10
CA GLU A 109 1.62 -1.83 -13.81
C GLU A 109 2.99 -1.14 -13.79
N THR A 110 3.06 0.04 -13.17
CA THR A 110 4.29 0.84 -13.15
C THR A 110 5.21 0.34 -12.04
N ALA A 111 6.41 -0.08 -12.40
CA ALA A 111 7.46 -0.37 -11.44
C ALA A 111 7.81 0.92 -10.67
N THR A 112 7.72 0.89 -9.34
CA THR A 112 8.01 2.05 -8.47
C THR A 112 8.68 1.61 -7.19
N ALA A 113 9.69 2.35 -6.72
CA ALA A 113 10.42 2.03 -5.50
C ALA A 113 9.50 1.89 -4.29
N GLN A 114 8.40 2.66 -4.27
CA GLN A 114 7.30 2.52 -3.32
C GLN A 114 5.96 2.79 -4.02
N SER A 115 4.93 2.03 -3.67
CA SER A 115 3.54 2.44 -3.91
C SER A 115 3.19 3.69 -3.10
N SER A 116 2.11 4.38 -3.45
CA SER A 116 1.61 5.52 -2.66
C SER A 116 1.36 5.14 -1.21
N THR A 117 0.75 3.98 -0.97
CA THR A 117 0.44 3.49 0.38
C THR A 117 1.71 3.15 1.18
N GLN A 118 2.69 2.46 0.59
CA GLN A 118 3.98 2.20 1.24
C GLN A 118 4.68 3.50 1.63
N ARG A 119 4.73 4.46 0.70
CA ARG A 119 5.35 5.77 0.93
C ARG A 119 4.64 6.53 2.04
N ASP A 120 3.32 6.64 1.98
CA ASP A 120 2.55 7.43 2.94
C ASP A 120 2.60 6.77 4.33
N THR A 121 2.53 5.44 4.42
CA THR A 121 2.73 4.70 5.69
C THR A 121 4.11 4.96 6.29
N LEU A 122 5.16 4.97 5.46
CA LEU A 122 6.52 5.26 5.92
C LEU A 122 6.65 6.70 6.43
N LEU A 123 6.03 7.66 5.75
CA LEU A 123 6.06 9.07 6.14
C LEU A 123 5.26 9.34 7.42
N ASP A 124 4.10 8.69 7.59
CA ASP A 124 3.34 8.74 8.83
C ASP A 124 4.16 8.17 10.01
N ALA A 125 4.86 7.05 9.78
CA ALA A 125 5.75 6.46 10.79
C ALA A 125 6.95 7.36 11.09
N TYR A 126 7.52 8.02 10.09
CA TYR A 126 8.57 9.03 10.26
C TYR A 126 8.08 10.19 11.14
N GLU A 127 6.92 10.78 10.84
CA GLU A 127 6.34 11.84 11.67
C GLU A 127 6.06 11.38 13.10
N ALA A 128 5.50 10.18 13.27
CA ALA A 128 5.21 9.60 14.57
C ALA A 128 6.46 9.29 15.40
N SER A 129 7.58 8.96 14.74
CA SER A 129 8.85 8.61 15.40
C SER A 129 9.37 9.73 16.31
N PHE A 130 9.14 10.99 15.91
CA PHE A 130 9.56 12.15 16.69
C PHE A 130 8.84 12.21 18.04
N GLY A 131 7.51 12.05 18.03
CA GLY A 131 6.71 12.02 19.25
C GLY A 131 7.12 10.87 20.16
N ALA A 132 7.31 9.68 19.60
CA ALA A 132 7.71 8.49 20.34
C ALA A 132 9.07 8.65 21.04
N GLU A 133 10.08 9.21 20.36
CA GLU A 133 11.39 9.47 20.97
C GLU A 133 11.30 10.56 22.07
N THR A 134 10.53 11.63 21.86
CA THR A 134 10.34 12.65 22.91
C THR A 134 9.68 12.07 24.15
N ASP A 135 8.69 11.19 23.97
CA ASP A 135 8.03 10.49 25.07
C ASP A 135 9.01 9.56 25.79
N GLU A 136 9.82 8.77 25.07
CA GLU A 136 10.84 7.89 25.68
C GLU A 136 11.88 8.67 26.49
N ILE A 137 12.40 9.78 25.94
CA ILE A 137 13.38 10.63 26.64
C ILE A 137 12.76 11.22 27.90
N SER A 138 11.51 11.68 27.82
CA SER A 138 10.76 12.23 28.95
C SER A 138 10.52 11.17 30.03
N GLU A 139 10.05 9.97 29.67
CA GLU A 139 9.80 8.87 30.59
C GLU A 139 11.06 8.40 31.33
N GLU A 140 12.20 8.30 30.63
CA GLU A 140 13.48 7.96 31.24
C GLU A 140 13.98 9.07 32.17
N THR A 141 13.79 10.34 31.79
CA THR A 141 14.16 11.50 32.61
C THR A 141 13.34 11.57 33.88
N ASP A 142 12.02 11.38 33.79
CA ASP A 142 11.11 11.32 34.94
C ASP A 142 11.49 10.18 35.88
N TYR A 143 11.79 9.00 35.34
CA TYR A 143 12.24 7.86 36.14
C TYR A 143 13.56 8.18 36.88
N PHE A 144 14.53 8.77 36.19
CA PHE A 144 15.79 9.16 36.80
C PHE A 144 15.56 10.15 37.95
N GLN A 145 14.83 11.24 37.70
CA GLN A 145 14.53 12.26 38.70
C GLN A 145 13.76 11.72 39.92
N GLU A 146 12.81 10.80 39.71
CA GLU A 146 12.03 10.20 40.79
C GLU A 146 12.89 9.26 41.66
N LYS A 147 13.81 8.49 41.05
CA LYS A 147 14.54 7.43 41.76
C LYS A 147 15.88 7.88 42.30
N ILE A 148 16.53 8.89 41.71
CA ILE A 148 17.89 9.28 42.09
C ILE A 148 17.98 9.75 43.55
N GLY A 149 16.94 10.43 44.06
CA GLY A 149 16.86 10.87 45.45
C GLY A 149 16.76 9.73 46.48
N SER A 150 16.50 8.49 46.03
CA SER A 150 16.46 7.30 46.89
C SER A 150 17.80 6.55 46.98
N ILE A 151 18.79 6.94 46.18
CA ILE A 151 20.10 6.30 46.15
C ILE A 151 20.92 6.73 47.36
N THR A 152 21.38 5.75 48.14
CA THR A 152 22.17 6.00 49.36
C THR A 152 23.63 5.55 49.25
N SER A 153 23.97 4.84 48.18
CA SER A 153 25.32 4.37 47.91
C SER A 153 25.58 4.17 46.42
N VAL A 154 26.85 4.13 46.03
CA VAL A 154 27.28 3.79 44.66
C VAL A 154 26.76 2.41 44.28
N ASP A 155 26.75 1.47 45.22
CA ASP A 155 26.29 0.11 44.96
C ASP A 155 24.77 0.07 44.69
N ASP A 156 23.97 0.97 45.31
CA ASP A 156 22.54 1.13 44.99
C ASP A 156 22.35 1.62 43.54
N LEU A 157 23.11 2.63 43.12
CA LEU A 157 23.07 3.16 41.75
C LEU A 157 23.43 2.07 40.72
N LEU A 158 24.56 1.39 40.93
CA LEU A 158 25.08 0.38 40.02
C LEU A 158 24.23 -0.89 39.96
N SER A 159 23.43 -1.15 41.00
CA SER A 159 22.46 -2.25 40.99
C SER A 159 21.21 -1.93 40.18
N ASN A 160 20.93 -0.65 39.91
CA ASN A 160 19.83 -0.20 39.07
C ASN A 160 20.34 0.04 37.65
N THR A 161 20.13 -0.94 36.77
CA THR A 161 20.55 -0.88 35.36
C THR A 161 19.95 0.31 34.61
N ARG A 162 18.71 0.72 34.92
CA ARG A 162 18.05 1.87 34.26
C ARG A 162 18.77 3.18 34.60
N LEU A 163 19.05 3.43 35.89
CA LEU A 163 19.81 4.61 36.32
C LEU A 163 21.26 4.59 35.84
N THR A 164 21.89 3.41 35.82
CA THR A 164 23.25 3.25 35.31
C THR A 164 23.31 3.57 33.81
N ASN A 165 22.40 3.02 33.01
CA ASN A 165 22.34 3.27 31.58
C ASN A 165 22.02 4.73 31.27
N PHE A 166 21.09 5.34 32.01
CA PHE A 166 20.78 6.76 31.91
C PHE A 166 22.04 7.62 32.13
N THR A 167 22.77 7.33 33.20
CA THR A 167 24.03 8.04 33.53
C THR A 167 25.07 7.85 32.43
N LEU A 168 25.28 6.62 31.95
CA LEU A 168 26.26 6.36 30.90
C LEU A 168 25.90 7.09 29.59
N LYS A 169 24.63 7.04 29.16
CA LYS A 169 24.15 7.76 27.98
C LYS A 169 24.33 9.28 28.11
N ALA A 170 24.03 9.85 29.28
CA ALA A 170 24.21 11.28 29.55
C ALA A 170 25.65 11.76 29.29
N PHE A 171 26.63 10.93 29.63
CA PHE A 171 28.06 11.22 29.43
C PHE A 171 28.64 10.63 28.13
N GLY A 172 27.82 10.12 27.21
CA GLY A 172 28.27 9.54 25.94
C GLY A 172 29.08 8.24 26.10
N LEU A 173 28.90 7.53 27.21
CA LEU A 173 29.60 6.28 27.52
C LEU A 173 28.78 5.07 27.07
N SER A 174 29.47 4.03 26.58
CA SER A 174 28.82 2.79 26.16
C SER A 174 28.17 2.06 27.33
N THR A 175 26.89 1.71 27.20
CA THR A 175 26.15 0.86 28.14
C THR A 175 26.54 -0.61 28.05
N GLU A 176 27.10 -1.04 26.92
CA GLU A 176 27.49 -2.44 26.66
C GLU A 176 28.89 -2.76 27.20
N TYR A 177 29.84 -1.83 27.05
CA TYR A 177 31.27 -2.09 27.32
C TYR A 177 31.78 -1.50 28.64
N THR A 178 30.98 -0.70 29.36
CA THR A 178 31.42 -0.09 30.61
C THR A 178 31.23 -1.04 31.80
N SER A 179 32.34 -1.47 32.41
CA SER A 179 32.27 -2.37 33.58
C SER A 179 31.81 -1.65 34.85
N THR A 180 30.94 -2.29 35.63
CA THR A 180 30.45 -1.77 36.92
C THR A 180 31.58 -1.55 37.93
N SER A 181 32.62 -2.40 37.93
CA SER A 181 33.80 -2.23 38.80
C SER A 181 34.61 -0.98 38.46
N PHE A 182 34.75 -0.68 37.17
CA PHE A 182 35.43 0.53 36.73
C PHE A 182 34.61 1.76 37.11
N LEU A 183 33.30 1.74 36.82
CA LEU A 183 32.38 2.83 37.15
C LEU A 183 32.33 3.08 38.67
N ARG A 184 32.39 2.03 39.49
CA ARG A 184 32.52 2.17 40.95
C ARG A 184 33.78 2.94 41.33
N ASN A 185 34.94 2.62 40.75
CA ASN A 185 36.19 3.33 41.05
C ASN A 185 36.14 4.80 40.62
N VAL A 186 35.48 5.10 39.48
CA VAL A 186 35.25 6.48 39.04
C VAL A 186 34.37 7.22 40.06
N LEU A 187 33.21 6.67 40.40
CA LEU A 187 32.23 7.31 41.29
C LEU A 187 32.69 7.47 42.74
N THR A 188 33.61 6.62 43.23
CA THR A 188 34.20 6.76 44.57
C THR A 188 35.52 7.55 44.59
N SER A 189 35.96 8.10 43.46
CA SER A 189 37.18 8.91 43.41
C SER A 189 36.93 10.32 43.91
N ASP A 190 37.91 10.88 44.65
CA ASP A 190 37.92 12.30 44.99
C ASP A 190 38.31 13.13 43.75
N PRO A 191 37.42 13.97 43.19
CA PRO A 191 37.72 14.76 42.00
C PRO A 191 38.71 15.90 42.26
N ASP A 192 38.91 16.32 43.51
CA ASP A 192 39.83 17.41 43.89
C ASP A 192 41.25 16.90 44.19
N ASP A 193 41.41 15.60 44.47
CA ASP A 193 42.72 14.97 44.64
C ASP A 193 43.36 14.62 43.29
N ARG A 194 44.47 15.29 42.97
CA ARG A 194 45.22 15.09 41.71
C ARG A 194 45.75 13.66 41.53
N ASP A 195 45.94 12.93 42.63
CA ASP A 195 46.43 11.54 42.60
C ASP A 195 45.29 10.50 42.61
N SER A 196 44.03 10.94 42.60
CA SER A 196 42.86 10.05 42.58
C SER A 196 42.73 9.26 41.27
N PHE A 197 42.02 8.13 41.32
CA PHE A 197 41.88 7.24 40.16
C PHE A 197 41.31 8.00 38.95
N VAL A 198 40.27 8.81 39.13
CA VAL A 198 39.66 9.57 38.03
C VAL A 198 40.59 10.61 37.41
N ASN A 199 41.38 11.34 38.21
CA ASN A 199 42.34 12.33 37.70
C ASN A 199 43.54 11.69 36.98
N GLN A 200 43.84 10.42 37.26
CA GLN A 200 44.92 9.67 36.59
C GLN A 200 44.47 9.04 35.26
N LEU A 201 43.18 9.03 34.92
CA LEU A 201 42.68 8.52 33.63
C LEU A 201 43.06 9.44 32.45
N GLY A 202 43.20 10.73 32.70
CA GLY A 202 43.50 11.73 31.66
C GLY A 202 42.34 11.97 30.68
N ASP A 203 41.12 11.64 31.10
CA ASP A 203 39.89 11.80 30.32
C ASP A 203 38.84 12.52 31.18
N ASP A 204 38.49 13.74 30.76
CA ASP A 204 37.63 14.65 31.50
C ASP A 204 36.19 14.14 31.60
N VAL A 205 35.75 13.23 30.73
CA VAL A 205 34.40 12.65 30.77
C VAL A 205 34.16 11.92 32.09
N TYR A 206 35.14 11.12 32.56
CA TYR A 206 35.01 10.42 33.82
C TYR A 206 35.14 11.34 35.03
N LEU A 207 35.95 12.41 34.93
CA LEU A 207 36.04 13.44 35.97
C LEU A 207 34.71 14.18 36.12
N ASN A 208 34.07 14.53 35.01
CA ASN A 208 32.77 15.18 35.00
C ASN A 208 31.67 14.24 35.51
N LEU A 209 31.73 12.94 35.16
CA LEU A 209 30.85 11.92 35.71
C LEU A 209 31.01 11.81 37.23
N ALA A 210 32.23 11.77 37.76
CA ALA A 210 32.46 11.72 39.21
C ALA A 210 31.91 12.99 39.92
N LYS A 211 32.13 14.17 39.35
CA LYS A 211 31.62 15.46 39.87
C LYS A 211 30.10 15.58 39.83
N ALA A 212 29.41 14.78 39.00
CA ALA A 212 27.97 14.76 38.94
C ALA A 212 27.32 14.06 40.15
N PHE A 213 28.09 13.43 41.02
CA PHE A 213 27.58 12.72 42.20
C PHE A 213 28.32 13.09 43.49
N ASN A 214 27.66 12.93 44.63
CA ASN A 214 28.18 13.24 45.96
C ASN A 214 28.56 11.98 46.75
N PHE A 215 29.15 10.98 46.09
CA PHE A 215 29.56 9.75 46.74
C PHE A 215 30.88 9.92 47.50
N ASN A 216 30.94 9.34 48.70
CA ASN A 216 32.13 9.22 49.51
C ASN A 216 33.07 8.15 48.95
N SER A 217 34.34 8.20 49.35
CA SER A 217 35.36 7.20 48.96
C SER A 217 35.03 5.74 49.35
N ASP A 218 34.17 5.53 50.35
CA ASP A 218 33.67 4.20 50.73
C ASP A 218 32.44 3.76 49.92
N GLY A 219 31.87 4.66 49.12
CA GLY A 219 30.67 4.47 48.31
C GLY A 219 29.37 4.91 48.98
N SER A 220 29.39 5.42 50.21
CA SER A 220 28.20 5.99 50.88
C SER A 220 27.90 7.43 50.42
N VAL A 221 26.77 8.00 50.84
CA VAL A 221 26.42 9.41 50.61
C VAL A 221 26.08 10.09 51.94
N ASP A 222 26.67 11.26 52.20
CA ASP A 222 26.32 12.12 53.33
C ASP A 222 25.18 13.10 52.95
N GLY A 223 24.00 12.56 52.67
CA GLY A 223 22.84 13.33 52.19
C GLY A 223 22.24 12.76 50.92
N GLU A 224 22.17 13.57 49.87
CA GLU A 224 21.61 13.20 48.56
C GLU A 224 22.72 12.83 47.57
N ALA A 225 22.49 11.76 46.77
CA ALA A 225 23.47 11.28 45.80
C ALA A 225 23.79 12.32 44.72
N GLN A 226 22.84 13.21 44.43
CA GLN A 226 23.00 14.38 43.56
C GLN A 226 22.26 15.58 44.18
N SER A 227 22.79 16.78 43.98
CA SER A 227 22.07 18.03 44.20
C SER A 227 21.05 18.30 43.08
N GLU A 228 20.21 19.31 43.25
CA GLU A 228 19.28 19.78 42.21
C GLU A 228 20.04 20.17 40.92
N ASP A 229 21.14 20.92 41.04
CA ASP A 229 21.98 21.33 39.90
C ASP A 229 22.65 20.12 39.20
N GLN A 230 23.14 19.14 39.97
CA GLN A 230 23.73 17.90 39.42
C GLN A 230 22.66 17.05 38.71
N THR A 231 21.45 17.00 39.27
CA THR A 231 20.32 16.28 38.66
C THR A 231 19.90 16.94 37.34
N ALA A 232 19.83 18.27 37.31
CA ALA A 232 19.54 19.04 36.10
C ALA A 232 20.63 18.86 35.03
N LEU A 233 21.91 18.84 35.42
CA LEU A 233 23.04 18.56 34.52
C LEU A 233 22.90 17.19 33.88
N VAL A 234 22.72 16.12 34.68
CA VAL A 234 22.66 14.75 34.14
C VAL A 234 21.39 14.55 33.30
N SER A 235 20.24 15.08 33.74
CA SER A 235 18.98 14.99 32.98
C SER A 235 19.08 15.70 31.62
N SER A 236 19.61 16.92 31.58
CA SER A 236 19.77 17.66 30.33
C SER A 236 20.84 17.04 29.42
N ALA A 237 21.94 16.54 29.97
CA ALA A 237 22.97 15.82 29.22
C ALA A 237 22.41 14.54 28.58
N TYR A 238 21.55 13.81 29.31
CA TYR A 238 20.84 12.65 28.80
C TYR A 238 19.91 12.99 27.64
N ALA A 239 19.03 13.98 27.81
CA ALA A 239 18.08 14.38 26.78
C ALA A 239 18.80 14.83 25.51
N VAL A 240 19.85 15.65 25.63
CA VAL A 240 20.68 16.07 24.50
C VAL A 240 21.42 14.89 23.86
N GLY A 241 21.96 13.97 24.66
CA GLY A 241 22.73 12.83 24.15
C GLY A 241 21.89 11.69 23.58
N SER A 242 20.60 11.65 23.90
CA SER A 242 19.69 10.58 23.45
C SER A 242 18.81 11.00 22.27
N SER A 243 18.66 12.31 22.03
CA SER A 243 17.81 12.78 20.93
C SER A 243 18.52 12.67 19.58
N THR A 244 17.80 12.15 18.59
CA THR A 244 18.28 11.98 17.21
C THR A 244 17.82 13.08 16.26
N PHE A 245 16.91 13.95 16.71
CA PHE A 245 16.37 15.06 15.94
C PHE A 245 16.23 16.33 16.78
N ALA A 246 15.92 17.46 16.13
CA ALA A 246 15.71 18.72 16.83
C ALA A 246 14.25 18.88 17.30
N SER A 247 14.04 19.05 18.60
CA SER A 247 12.73 19.29 19.22
C SER A 247 12.80 20.47 20.19
N SER A 248 11.66 21.06 20.54
CA SER A 248 11.66 22.17 21.51
C SER A 248 12.24 21.74 22.86
N GLU A 249 11.91 20.52 23.28
CA GLU A 249 12.37 19.83 24.49
C GLU A 249 13.89 19.64 24.47
N THR A 250 14.45 19.14 23.37
CA THR A 250 15.91 18.96 23.22
C THR A 250 16.63 20.32 23.19
N GLY A 251 16.04 21.35 22.59
CA GLY A 251 16.58 22.72 22.62
C GLY A 251 16.61 23.33 24.03
N GLU A 252 15.57 23.09 24.82
CA GLU A 252 15.53 23.47 26.25
C GLU A 252 16.56 22.69 27.06
N ALA A 253 16.73 21.39 26.80
CA ALA A 253 17.75 20.56 27.42
C ALA A 253 19.16 21.08 27.09
N TYR A 254 19.46 21.42 25.84
CA TYR A 254 20.72 22.05 25.43
C TYR A 254 21.00 23.34 26.22
N SER A 255 19.98 24.19 26.39
CA SER A 255 20.12 25.45 27.13
C SER A 255 20.34 25.22 28.63
N THR A 256 19.66 24.25 29.21
CA THR A 256 19.87 23.81 30.61
C THR A 256 21.28 23.25 30.81
N TYR A 257 21.74 22.40 29.88
CA TYR A 257 23.08 21.81 29.90
C TYR A 257 24.16 22.90 29.81
N PHE A 258 24.05 23.80 28.83
CA PHE A 258 24.97 24.91 28.66
C PHE A 258 25.07 25.77 29.92
N ALA A 259 23.93 26.17 30.50
CA ALA A 259 23.88 26.95 31.73
C ALA A 259 24.54 26.22 32.93
N SER A 260 24.40 24.89 33.00
CA SER A 260 24.95 24.06 34.07
C SER A 260 26.48 23.90 33.98
N VAL A 261 27.04 23.87 32.77
CA VAL A 261 28.46 23.57 32.55
C VAL A 261 29.31 24.83 32.38
N ILE A 262 28.79 25.88 31.72
CA ILE A 262 29.60 27.01 31.25
C ILE A 262 30.36 27.76 32.35
N GLY A 263 29.79 27.82 33.56
CA GLY A 263 30.42 28.46 34.72
C GLY A 263 31.68 27.75 35.23
N SER A 264 31.84 26.46 34.90
CA SER A 264 32.98 25.63 35.30
C SER A 264 34.09 25.55 34.26
N ILE A 265 33.86 26.10 33.06
CA ILE A 265 34.83 26.10 31.97
C ILE A 265 35.92 27.13 32.25
N THR A 266 37.18 26.69 32.21
CA THR A 266 38.36 27.52 32.49
C THR A 266 39.29 27.70 31.30
N SER A 267 39.11 26.90 30.25
CA SER A 267 39.91 26.99 29.03
C SER A 267 39.10 26.62 27.79
N VAL A 268 39.56 27.10 26.63
CA VAL A 268 39.05 26.68 25.31
C VAL A 268 39.23 25.19 25.10
N SER A 269 40.30 24.59 25.63
CA SER A 269 40.51 23.14 25.50
C SER A 269 39.42 22.34 26.19
N GLN A 270 39.02 22.75 27.39
CA GLN A 270 37.95 22.13 28.17
C GLN A 270 36.57 22.35 27.52
N LEU A 271 36.35 23.51 26.91
CA LEU A 271 35.11 23.76 26.16
C LEU A 271 35.00 22.84 24.95
N MET A 272 36.09 22.74 24.17
CA MET A 272 36.13 21.98 22.92
C MET A 272 36.18 20.47 23.12
N SER A 273 36.38 19.97 24.34
CA SER A 273 36.30 18.53 24.66
C SER A 273 34.87 18.05 24.93
N ASP A 274 33.90 18.97 24.96
CA ASP A 274 32.49 18.68 25.17
C ASP A 274 31.71 18.92 23.88
N ASP A 275 31.39 17.84 23.18
CA ASP A 275 30.68 17.88 21.91
C ASP A 275 29.33 18.58 22.01
N LYS A 276 28.64 18.52 23.16
CA LYS A 276 27.35 19.18 23.36
C LYS A 276 27.52 20.70 23.41
N LEU A 277 28.58 21.20 24.06
CA LEU A 277 28.92 22.63 24.04
C LEU A 277 29.34 23.09 22.64
N VAL A 278 30.10 22.28 21.92
CA VAL A 278 30.51 22.58 20.53
C VAL A 278 29.28 22.69 19.63
N SER A 279 28.36 21.72 19.67
CA SER A 279 27.10 21.76 18.92
C SER A 279 26.25 22.97 19.29
N TYR A 280 26.15 23.30 20.59
CA TYR A 280 25.45 24.50 21.05
C TYR A 280 26.00 25.78 20.40
N LEU A 281 27.33 25.92 20.35
CA LEU A 281 27.97 27.08 19.74
C LEU A 281 27.84 27.11 18.21
N ARG A 282 27.87 25.94 17.55
CA ARG A 282 27.62 25.84 16.11
C ARG A 282 26.26 26.41 15.77
N THR A 283 25.22 25.99 16.48
CA THR A 283 23.86 26.51 16.29
C THR A 283 23.75 27.99 16.65
N ALA A 284 24.33 28.41 17.79
CA ALA A 284 24.23 29.81 18.25
C ALA A 284 24.90 30.81 17.29
N TYR A 285 25.95 30.40 16.58
CA TYR A 285 26.75 31.29 15.74
C TYR A 285 26.73 30.93 14.25
N GLY A 286 25.86 30.01 13.84
CA GLY A 286 25.59 29.69 12.43
C GLY A 286 26.74 28.98 11.72
N LEU A 287 27.40 28.03 12.39
CA LEU A 287 28.36 27.12 11.75
C LEU A 287 27.65 25.85 11.29
N ALA A 288 27.96 25.37 10.08
CA ALA A 288 27.44 24.12 9.55
C ALA A 288 28.22 22.91 10.09
N ASP A 289 27.61 21.72 10.18
CA ASP A 289 28.30 20.51 10.68
C ASP A 289 29.53 20.12 9.86
N SER A 290 29.56 20.50 8.58
CA SER A 290 30.71 20.31 7.69
C SER A 290 31.88 21.26 7.96
N ASP A 291 31.67 22.35 8.71
CA ASP A 291 32.72 23.27 9.10
C ASP A 291 33.70 22.62 10.10
N ASN A 292 34.97 22.98 10.02
CA ASN A 292 36.00 22.41 10.89
C ASN A 292 35.94 23.00 12.31
N ASP A 293 35.94 22.16 13.37
CA ASP A 293 35.94 22.60 14.78
C ASP A 293 37.09 23.56 15.13
N ASN A 294 38.19 23.54 14.38
CA ASN A 294 39.28 24.49 14.55
C ASN A 294 38.84 25.94 14.33
N PHE A 295 37.78 26.20 13.57
CA PHE A 295 37.23 27.55 13.41
C PHE A 295 36.67 28.10 14.72
N ILE A 296 36.02 27.25 15.52
CA ILE A 296 35.51 27.63 16.84
C ILE A 296 36.69 27.90 17.78
N SER A 297 37.61 26.94 17.91
CA SER A 297 38.77 27.07 18.83
C SER A 297 39.66 28.28 18.49
N ALA A 298 39.90 28.54 17.19
CA ALA A 298 40.72 29.67 16.76
C ALA A 298 40.01 31.02 16.97
N SER A 299 38.70 31.07 16.75
CA SER A 299 37.89 32.28 16.98
C SER A 299 37.84 32.65 18.45
N LEU A 300 37.67 31.66 19.34
CA LEU A 300 37.68 31.89 20.78
C LEU A 300 39.01 32.47 21.29
N LYS A 301 40.14 32.15 20.63
CA LYS A 301 41.49 32.61 21.02
C LYS A 301 41.94 33.91 20.35
N SER A 302 41.37 34.30 19.20
CA SER A 302 41.88 35.44 18.42
C SER A 302 40.80 36.26 17.75
N ALA A 303 40.62 37.50 18.21
CA ALA A 303 39.73 38.49 17.61
C ALA A 303 39.99 38.71 16.11
N SER A 304 41.26 38.71 15.69
CA SER A 304 41.62 38.88 14.28
C SER A 304 41.22 37.70 13.41
N VAL A 305 41.35 36.47 13.93
CA VAL A 305 40.92 35.26 13.20
C VAL A 305 39.40 35.21 13.13
N ALA A 306 38.73 35.45 14.27
CA ALA A 306 37.28 35.51 14.34
C ALA A 306 36.69 36.50 13.32
N THR A 307 37.28 37.70 13.23
CA THR A 307 36.87 38.71 12.23
C THR A 307 37.09 38.24 10.79
N ALA A 308 38.19 37.55 10.51
CA ALA A 308 38.52 37.09 9.17
C ALA A 308 37.56 36.00 8.65
N ILE A 309 37.01 35.17 9.55
CA ILE A 309 36.09 34.08 9.20
C ILE A 309 34.63 34.35 9.58
N GLY A 310 34.30 35.57 10.01
CA GLY A 310 32.92 35.99 10.30
C GLY A 310 32.36 35.59 11.67
N LEU A 311 33.20 35.14 12.60
CA LEU A 311 32.82 34.65 13.94
C LEU A 311 33.15 35.64 15.07
N SER A 312 33.17 36.95 14.79
CA SER A 312 33.42 37.98 15.83
C SER A 312 32.43 37.91 16.99
N ALA A 313 31.16 37.61 16.70
CA ALA A 313 30.12 37.45 17.74
C ALA A 313 30.42 36.30 18.70
N LEU A 314 31.01 35.20 18.21
CA LEU A 314 31.47 34.08 19.04
C LEU A 314 32.65 34.52 19.91
N HIS A 315 33.62 35.24 19.36
CA HIS A 315 34.76 35.74 20.14
C HIS A 315 34.31 36.67 21.27
N ASP A 316 33.46 37.66 20.97
CA ASP A 316 33.01 38.67 21.93
C ASP A 316 32.12 38.08 23.04
N ALA A 317 31.54 36.90 22.82
CA ALA A 317 30.73 36.21 23.81
C ALA A 317 31.54 35.55 24.92
N PHE A 318 32.86 35.40 24.76
CA PHE A 318 33.72 34.67 25.70
C PHE A 318 34.90 35.51 26.19
N ASN A 319 35.38 35.20 27.40
CA ASN A 319 36.42 35.99 28.10
C ASN A 319 37.81 35.32 28.10
N PHE A 320 38.09 34.41 27.16
CA PHE A 320 39.38 33.71 27.06
C PHE A 320 40.50 34.64 26.55
N ASP A 321 41.73 34.39 27.01
CA ASP A 321 42.93 35.04 26.49
C ASP A 321 43.46 34.38 25.19
N GLU A 322 44.51 34.94 24.61
CA GLU A 322 45.13 34.40 23.38
C GLU A 322 45.73 32.99 23.54
N SER A 323 45.98 32.55 24.78
CA SER A 323 46.41 31.17 25.07
C SER A 323 45.23 30.22 25.25
N GLY A 324 44.00 30.75 25.26
CA GLY A 324 42.76 30.01 25.46
C GLY A 324 42.45 29.71 26.92
N ASN A 325 42.97 30.49 27.88
CA ASN A 325 42.69 30.33 29.31
C ASN A 325 41.96 31.55 29.87
N LEU A 326 41.38 31.42 31.07
CA LEU A 326 40.79 32.54 31.81
C LEU A 326 41.77 33.14 32.81
N ALA A 327 41.63 34.46 33.03
CA ALA A 327 42.30 35.13 34.14
C ALA A 327 41.63 34.78 35.48
N ASP A 328 42.40 34.83 36.58
CA ASP A 328 41.90 34.52 37.92
C ASP A 328 40.62 35.31 38.27
N GLY A 329 39.55 34.60 38.63
CA GLY A 329 38.27 35.18 39.01
C GLY A 329 37.40 35.67 37.85
N VAL A 330 37.79 35.40 36.60
CA VAL A 330 36.98 35.66 35.40
C VAL A 330 36.27 34.37 34.98
N SER A 331 34.98 34.47 34.67
CA SER A 331 34.19 33.36 34.12
C SER A 331 34.27 33.31 32.60
N ALA A 332 34.07 32.12 32.00
CA ALA A 332 34.09 31.93 30.55
C ALA A 332 33.13 32.90 29.84
N GLN A 333 31.95 33.10 30.42
CA GLN A 333 30.97 34.11 30.04
C GLN A 333 30.46 34.87 31.27
N THR A 334 30.10 36.13 31.08
CA THR A 334 29.28 36.91 32.03
C THR A 334 27.80 36.55 31.88
N ALA A 335 26.96 36.91 32.85
CA ALA A 335 25.52 36.65 32.78
C ALA A 335 24.86 37.23 31.51
N ASP A 336 25.25 38.43 31.07
CA ASP A 336 24.73 39.06 29.85
C ASP A 336 25.22 38.34 28.58
N GLN A 337 26.47 37.87 28.56
CA GLN A 337 27.02 37.07 27.46
C GLN A 337 26.31 35.71 27.37
N THR A 338 26.06 35.05 28.50
CA THR A 338 25.31 33.79 28.56
C THR A 338 23.89 33.98 28.05
N ALA A 339 23.16 35.00 28.54
CA ALA A 339 21.82 35.30 28.04
C ALA A 339 21.80 35.59 26.53
N SER A 340 22.81 36.29 26.01
CA SER A 340 22.91 36.57 24.57
C SER A 340 23.21 35.31 23.75
N THR A 341 24.11 34.45 24.24
CA THR A 341 24.45 33.17 23.60
C THR A 341 23.25 32.26 23.57
N THR A 342 22.52 32.14 24.68
CA THR A 342 21.30 31.36 24.76
C THR A 342 20.21 31.89 23.83
N SER A 343 20.01 33.21 23.74
CA SER A 343 19.06 33.79 22.79
C SER A 343 19.42 33.49 21.33
N ALA A 344 20.71 33.58 20.99
CA ALA A 344 21.20 33.24 19.65
C ALA A 344 21.02 31.74 19.35
N PHE A 345 21.34 30.86 20.31
CA PHE A 345 21.07 29.44 20.22
C PHE A 345 19.58 29.16 20.00
N THR A 346 18.69 29.66 20.85
CA THR A 346 17.25 29.42 20.74
C THR A 346 16.72 29.85 19.37
N THR A 347 17.20 30.99 18.84
CA THR A 347 16.82 31.46 17.51
C THR A 347 17.32 30.52 16.40
N GLY A 348 18.60 30.13 16.43
CA GLY A 348 19.18 29.22 15.45
C GLY A 348 18.58 27.82 15.52
N TYR A 349 18.33 27.31 16.73
CA TYR A 349 17.79 25.97 16.96
C TYR A 349 16.34 25.85 16.47
N GLN A 350 15.55 26.94 16.51
CA GLN A 350 14.22 26.96 15.86
C GLN A 350 14.31 26.75 14.34
N SER A 351 15.38 27.22 13.68
CA SER A 351 15.60 26.92 12.26
C SER A 351 16.00 25.46 12.04
N VAL A 352 16.70 24.83 12.98
CA VAL A 352 17.02 23.39 12.91
C VAL A 352 15.77 22.53 13.09
N ILE A 353 14.91 22.86 14.05
CA ILE A 353 13.60 22.20 14.22
C ILE A 353 12.80 22.31 12.92
N ALA A 354 12.71 23.52 12.36
CA ALA A 354 12.00 23.76 11.10
C ALA A 354 12.60 23.02 9.89
N ALA A 355 13.84 22.54 9.94
CA ALA A 355 14.43 21.72 8.87
C ALA A 355 14.28 20.20 9.12
N ALA A 356 14.24 19.77 10.39
CA ALA A 356 14.15 18.37 10.77
C ALA A 356 12.73 17.80 10.68
N SER A 357 11.70 18.63 10.91
CA SER A 357 10.30 18.21 11.04
C SER A 357 9.38 18.79 9.95
N SER A 358 9.90 19.13 8.77
CA SER A 358 9.18 19.93 7.79
C SER A 358 8.42 19.14 6.72
N ASP A 359 7.33 19.77 6.26
CA ASP A 359 6.72 19.52 4.95
C ASP A 359 7.79 19.43 3.84
N ASP A 360 8.90 20.18 3.94
CA ASP A 360 9.99 20.18 2.95
C ASP A 360 10.76 18.84 2.92
N ALA A 361 11.08 18.24 4.07
CA ALA A 361 11.74 16.93 4.11
C ALA A 361 10.83 15.83 3.54
N ILE A 362 9.54 15.90 3.87
CA ILE A 362 8.50 15.00 3.37
C ILE A 362 8.30 15.18 1.85
N GLU A 363 8.23 16.42 1.38
CA GLU A 363 8.06 16.74 -0.03
C GLU A 363 9.30 16.37 -0.85
N ASN A 364 10.49 16.59 -0.31
CA ASN A 364 11.74 16.11 -0.90
C ASN A 364 11.75 14.58 -0.99
N TYR A 365 11.32 13.88 0.06
CA TYR A 365 11.20 12.42 0.04
C TYR A 365 10.22 11.98 -1.07
N LYS A 366 9.00 12.54 -1.09
CA LYS A 366 7.97 12.25 -2.10
C LYS A 366 8.47 12.48 -3.52
N THR A 367 9.18 13.59 -3.75
CA THR A 367 9.71 13.96 -5.06
C THR A 367 10.81 13.02 -5.51
N ARG A 368 11.82 12.79 -4.66
CA ARG A 368 12.98 11.97 -5.03
C ARG A 368 12.61 10.50 -5.14
N ILE A 369 11.81 9.95 -4.23
CA ILE A 369 11.42 8.52 -4.27
C ILE A 369 10.64 8.16 -5.54
N ALA A 370 9.85 9.08 -6.09
CA ALA A 370 9.13 8.88 -7.35
C ALA A 370 10.06 8.76 -8.58
N SER A 371 11.32 9.23 -8.45
CA SER A 371 12.34 9.15 -9.50
C SER A 371 13.32 7.97 -9.34
N VAL A 372 13.23 7.25 -8.23
CA VAL A 372 14.13 6.12 -7.92
C VAL A 372 13.80 4.94 -8.83
N THR A 373 14.79 4.46 -9.56
CA THR A 373 14.67 3.26 -10.40
C THR A 373 15.56 2.09 -9.95
N SER A 374 16.43 2.33 -8.97
CA SER A 374 17.33 1.33 -8.40
C SER A 374 17.73 1.66 -6.95
N ILE A 375 18.28 0.70 -6.22
CA ILE A 375 18.89 0.93 -4.90
C ILE A 375 20.01 1.97 -4.99
N ASP A 376 20.75 2.03 -6.10
CA ASP A 376 21.80 3.02 -6.31
C ASP A 376 21.23 4.45 -6.36
N ASP A 377 20.09 4.65 -7.01
CA ASP A 377 19.38 5.93 -7.00
C ASP A 377 18.86 6.28 -5.60
N PHE A 378 18.31 5.30 -4.88
CA PHE A 378 17.83 5.48 -3.51
C PHE A 378 18.95 5.91 -2.53
N LEU A 379 20.16 5.36 -2.70
CA LEU A 379 21.33 5.64 -1.86
C LEU A 379 22.14 6.87 -2.30
N LYS A 380 21.70 7.54 -3.37
CA LYS A 380 22.30 8.78 -3.87
C LYS A 380 22.05 9.91 -2.88
N THR A 381 23.09 10.67 -2.56
CA THR A 381 22.98 11.81 -1.63
C THR A 381 22.24 12.97 -2.28
N ASN A 382 21.54 13.78 -1.48
CA ASN A 382 20.98 15.09 -1.87
C ASN A 382 22.02 15.91 -2.65
N ALA A 383 23.21 16.12 -2.05
CA ALA A 383 24.36 16.83 -2.65
C ALA A 383 24.95 16.25 -3.95
N SER A 384 24.46 15.10 -4.43
CA SER A 384 24.88 14.51 -5.71
C SER A 384 23.83 14.63 -6.81
N ASP A 385 22.66 15.21 -6.52
CA ASP A 385 21.62 15.47 -7.51
C ASP A 385 21.73 16.89 -8.14
N ASP A 386 20.73 17.29 -8.91
CA ASP A 386 20.73 18.56 -9.65
C ASP A 386 20.01 19.69 -8.88
N ASP A 387 19.49 19.42 -7.67
CA ASP A 387 18.68 20.33 -6.85
C ASP A 387 19.42 20.77 -5.57
N GLU A 388 20.19 21.85 -5.69
CA GLU A 388 20.97 22.42 -4.57
C GLU A 388 20.09 22.88 -3.38
N ASP A 389 18.78 23.08 -3.58
CA ASP A 389 17.87 23.52 -2.50
C ASP A 389 17.62 22.39 -1.47
N ASN A 390 17.85 21.11 -1.84
CA ASN A 390 17.63 19.96 -0.96
C ASN A 390 18.88 19.50 -0.19
N ASP A 391 20.06 20.09 -0.47
CA ASP A 391 21.35 19.67 0.10
C ASP A 391 21.39 19.70 1.64
N GLY A 392 20.58 20.56 2.25
CA GLY A 392 20.44 20.69 3.70
C GLY A 392 19.37 19.80 4.34
N LEU A 393 18.60 19.04 3.55
CA LEU A 393 17.53 18.18 4.03
C LEU A 393 18.05 16.77 4.37
N PRO A 394 17.30 15.98 5.16
CA PRO A 394 17.62 14.57 5.40
C PRO A 394 17.68 13.76 4.10
N GLU A 395 18.56 12.76 4.07
CA GLU A 395 18.66 11.81 2.96
C GLU A 395 17.47 10.85 2.93
N LEU A 396 17.09 10.35 1.74
CA LEU A 396 16.01 9.35 1.60
C LEU A 396 16.18 8.17 2.56
N SER A 397 17.39 7.59 2.60
CA SER A 397 17.72 6.48 3.49
C SER A 397 17.60 6.83 4.97
N ALA A 398 17.88 8.09 5.35
CA ALA A 398 17.81 8.52 6.74
C ALA A 398 16.34 8.63 7.18
N ILE A 399 15.50 9.28 6.38
CA ILE A 399 14.04 9.36 6.62
C ILE A 399 13.46 7.95 6.77
N ALA A 400 13.79 7.08 5.82
CA ALA A 400 13.28 5.72 5.82
C ALA A 400 13.74 4.91 7.05
N LEU A 401 15.02 4.97 7.44
CA LEU A 401 15.50 4.25 8.63
C LEU A 401 14.87 4.80 9.92
N THR A 402 14.76 6.13 10.04
CA THR A 402 14.12 6.78 11.19
C THR A 402 12.65 6.37 11.33
N ALA A 403 11.91 6.22 10.22
CA ALA A 403 10.52 5.75 10.24
C ALA A 403 10.33 4.39 10.93
N PHE A 404 11.35 3.52 10.89
CA PHE A 404 11.33 2.21 11.54
C PHE A 404 12.10 2.19 12.87
N GLY A 405 12.46 3.36 13.43
CA GLY A 405 13.19 3.47 14.68
C GLY A 405 14.61 2.90 14.61
N ILE A 406 15.26 3.02 13.44
CA ILE A 406 16.63 2.59 13.20
C ILE A 406 17.50 3.83 13.08
N ASP A 407 18.54 3.94 13.92
CA ASP A 407 19.49 5.04 13.86
C ASP A 407 20.28 5.01 12.54
N PRO A 408 20.13 6.01 11.65
CA PRO A 408 20.80 6.04 10.35
C PRO A 408 22.34 6.02 10.44
N SER A 409 22.92 6.44 11.56
CA SER A 409 24.37 6.44 11.77
C SER A 409 24.95 5.06 12.05
N THR A 410 24.10 4.10 12.44
CA THR A 410 24.51 2.74 12.80
C THR A 410 24.52 1.78 11.62
N VAL A 411 23.93 2.16 10.48
CA VAL A 411 23.77 1.31 9.30
C VAL A 411 24.62 1.85 8.15
N SER A 412 25.61 1.08 7.70
CA SER A 412 26.40 1.49 6.54
C SER A 412 25.61 1.36 5.22
N LYS A 413 25.95 2.17 4.20
CA LYS A 413 25.37 2.03 2.86
C LYS A 413 25.48 0.61 2.28
N ALA A 414 26.54 -0.13 2.64
CA ALA A 414 26.74 -1.51 2.18
C ALA A 414 25.82 -2.50 2.90
N GLU A 415 25.52 -2.28 4.17
CA GLU A 415 24.52 -3.08 4.91
C GLU A 415 23.11 -2.76 4.42
N LEU A 416 22.81 -1.48 4.22
CA LEU A 416 21.52 -1.02 3.70
C LEU A 416 21.21 -1.64 2.33
N ARG A 417 22.20 -1.68 1.42
CA ARG A 417 22.07 -2.38 0.14
C ARG A 417 21.72 -3.86 0.33
N LYS A 418 22.41 -4.58 1.20
CA LYS A 418 22.13 -6.02 1.46
C LYS A 418 20.75 -6.26 2.05
N ILE A 419 20.26 -5.33 2.88
CA ILE A 419 18.90 -5.38 3.41
C ILE A 419 17.92 -5.25 2.25
N LEU A 420 18.05 -4.19 1.44
CA LEU A 420 17.16 -3.91 0.30
C LEU A 420 17.22 -4.97 -0.83
N GLU A 421 18.36 -5.62 -1.06
CA GLU A 421 18.50 -6.75 -2.00
C GLU A 421 17.95 -8.08 -1.45
N SER A 422 17.63 -8.15 -0.16
CA SER A 422 17.13 -9.39 0.44
C SER A 422 15.71 -9.69 -0.01
N ASP A 423 15.43 -10.97 -0.22
CA ASP A 423 14.06 -11.48 -0.33
C ASP A 423 13.46 -11.58 1.08
N PRO A 424 12.41 -10.80 1.41
CA PRO A 424 11.77 -10.88 2.72
C PRO A 424 11.04 -12.21 2.96
N THR A 425 10.70 -12.95 1.89
CA THR A 425 9.98 -14.24 1.99
C THR A 425 10.90 -15.44 2.25
N ASP A 426 12.22 -15.30 2.04
CA ASP A 426 13.20 -16.35 2.37
C ASP A 426 13.71 -16.19 3.81
N ASP A 427 13.32 -17.09 4.71
CA ASP A 427 13.82 -17.17 6.10
C ASP A 427 15.36 -17.15 6.23
N LYS A 428 16.10 -17.45 5.16
CA LYS A 428 17.58 -17.47 5.12
C LYS A 428 18.19 -16.23 4.48
N SER A 429 17.38 -15.28 4.04
CA SER A 429 17.84 -14.01 3.47
C SER A 429 18.71 -13.23 4.47
N TYR A 430 19.39 -12.17 4.00
CA TYR A 430 20.24 -11.40 4.90
C TYR A 430 19.41 -10.67 5.96
N VAL A 431 18.29 -10.07 5.57
CA VAL A 431 17.38 -9.33 6.47
C VAL A 431 16.80 -10.24 7.57
N ASN A 432 16.26 -11.41 7.23
CA ASN A 432 15.63 -12.34 8.20
C ASN A 432 16.64 -12.97 9.18
N ARG A 433 17.94 -12.96 8.84
CA ARG A 433 19.03 -13.40 9.74
C ARG A 433 19.48 -12.35 10.74
N LEU A 434 19.04 -11.09 10.59
CA LEU A 434 19.28 -10.04 11.59
C LEU A 434 18.43 -10.28 12.85
N HIS A 435 17.29 -10.97 12.71
CA HIS A 435 16.34 -11.24 13.80
C HIS A 435 15.88 -9.94 14.47
N ASP A 436 15.57 -8.94 13.65
CA ASP A 436 15.12 -7.62 14.08
C ASP A 436 14.03 -7.16 13.12
N ASP A 437 12.78 -7.28 13.60
CA ASP A 437 11.54 -7.00 12.87
C ASP A 437 11.54 -5.60 12.24
N ARG A 438 12.33 -4.65 12.76
CA ARG A 438 12.45 -3.29 12.18
C ARG A 438 13.11 -3.32 10.80
N PHE A 439 14.12 -4.16 10.60
CA PHE A 439 14.79 -4.27 9.31
C PHE A 439 13.94 -5.05 8.30
N GLU A 440 13.14 -6.00 8.76
CA GLU A 440 12.15 -6.72 7.93
C GLU A 440 11.07 -5.75 7.45
N ALA A 441 10.47 -4.98 8.37
CA ALA A 441 9.49 -3.95 8.05
C ALA A 441 10.07 -2.84 7.13
N PHE A 442 11.31 -2.42 7.38
CA PHE A 442 12.03 -1.50 6.50
C PHE A 442 12.17 -2.06 5.09
N ARG A 443 12.51 -3.34 4.94
CA ARG A 443 12.65 -3.99 3.63
C ARG A 443 11.31 -4.07 2.88
N ASP A 444 10.24 -4.41 3.58
CA ASP A 444 8.89 -4.56 3.02
C ASP A 444 8.29 -3.23 2.54
N ALA A 445 8.82 -2.11 3.02
CA ALA A 445 8.41 -0.77 2.60
C ALA A 445 8.85 -0.42 1.17
N PHE A 446 9.66 -1.25 0.49
CA PHE A 446 10.21 -0.96 -0.83
C PHE A 446 10.04 -2.10 -1.84
N ASN A 447 9.92 -1.76 -3.12
CA ASN A 447 9.77 -2.72 -4.23
C ASN A 447 11.05 -2.76 -5.07
N PHE A 448 12.12 -3.33 -4.49
CA PHE A 448 13.34 -3.67 -5.22
C PHE A 448 13.43 -5.19 -5.41
N ASP A 449 14.04 -5.64 -6.50
CA ASP A 449 14.44 -7.05 -6.65
C ASP A 449 15.82 -7.33 -6.05
N SER A 450 16.28 -8.58 -6.19
CA SER A 450 17.60 -9.01 -5.72
C SER A 450 18.78 -8.44 -6.51
N GLU A 451 18.55 -7.87 -7.70
CA GLU A 451 19.55 -7.16 -8.48
C GLU A 451 19.61 -5.67 -8.11
N GLY A 452 18.62 -5.20 -7.35
CA GLY A 452 18.48 -3.84 -6.86
C GLY A 452 17.72 -2.92 -7.79
N ASP A 453 17.04 -3.46 -8.80
CA ASP A 453 16.17 -2.72 -9.71
C ASP A 453 14.75 -2.62 -9.13
N VAL A 454 14.04 -1.56 -9.47
CA VAL A 454 12.66 -1.35 -9.04
C VAL A 454 11.71 -2.32 -9.76
N THR A 455 10.80 -2.92 -9.00
CA THR A 455 9.76 -3.83 -9.51
C THR A 455 8.35 -3.26 -9.38
N VAL A 456 7.40 -3.94 -10.01
CA VAL A 456 5.97 -3.69 -9.78
C VAL A 456 5.66 -3.96 -8.30
N PRO A 457 4.96 -3.06 -7.59
CA PRO A 457 4.58 -3.29 -6.20
C PRO A 457 3.79 -4.60 -6.05
N LEU A 458 4.20 -5.43 -5.10
CA LEU A 458 3.47 -6.64 -4.76
C LEU A 458 2.22 -6.29 -3.93
N GLN A 459 1.05 -6.44 -4.55
CA GLN A 459 -0.25 -6.05 -4.00
C GLN A 459 -1.25 -7.19 -4.11
N ALA A 460 -2.25 -7.21 -3.22
CA ALA A 460 -3.32 -8.21 -3.22
C ALA A 460 -4.17 -8.16 -4.49
N MET A 461 -4.33 -6.98 -5.08
CA MET A 461 -4.90 -6.76 -6.40
C MET A 461 -4.07 -5.70 -7.11
N SER A 462 -3.90 -5.81 -8.41
CA SER A 462 -3.21 -4.77 -9.19
C SER A 462 -4.08 -3.52 -9.30
N SER A 463 -3.46 -2.36 -9.52
CA SER A 463 -4.17 -1.08 -9.65
C SER A 463 -5.25 -1.14 -10.73
N SER A 464 -4.96 -1.79 -11.86
CA SER A 464 -5.92 -1.94 -12.95
C SER A 464 -7.15 -2.75 -12.54
N VAL A 465 -6.97 -3.86 -11.81
CA VAL A 465 -8.08 -4.68 -11.35
C VAL A 465 -8.91 -3.94 -10.31
N ILE A 466 -8.27 -3.17 -9.42
CA ILE A 466 -8.97 -2.30 -8.46
C ILE A 466 -9.85 -1.28 -9.19
N ASP A 467 -9.34 -0.67 -10.27
CA ASP A 467 -10.09 0.29 -11.08
C ASP A 467 -11.26 -0.36 -11.82
N ASP A 468 -11.08 -1.57 -12.33
CA ASP A 468 -12.16 -2.33 -12.97
C ASP A 468 -13.26 -2.66 -11.95
N PHE A 469 -12.91 -3.15 -10.76
CA PHE A 469 -13.86 -3.41 -9.67
C PHE A 469 -14.60 -2.12 -9.25
N ALA A 470 -13.89 -1.00 -9.16
CA ALA A 470 -14.47 0.31 -8.86
C ALA A 470 -15.47 0.77 -9.94
N ALA A 471 -15.12 0.59 -11.22
CA ALA A 471 -15.99 0.93 -12.34
C ALA A 471 -17.25 0.07 -12.35
N TYR A 472 -17.13 -1.25 -12.20
CA TYR A 472 -18.27 -2.16 -12.14
C TYR A 472 -19.18 -1.87 -10.95
N TYR A 473 -18.61 -1.68 -9.75
CA TYR A 473 -19.36 -1.31 -8.56
C TYR A 473 -20.14 0.00 -8.75
N LYS A 474 -19.49 1.03 -9.30
CA LYS A 474 -20.14 2.31 -9.57
C LYS A 474 -21.26 2.18 -10.60
N GLN A 475 -20.99 1.49 -11.69
CA GLN A 475 -21.95 1.27 -12.76
C GLN A 475 -23.20 0.55 -12.23
N ASP A 476 -23.01 -0.52 -11.46
CA ASP A 476 -24.10 -1.26 -10.81
C ASP A 476 -24.94 -0.37 -9.88
N ALA A 477 -24.28 0.47 -9.07
CA ALA A 477 -24.96 1.36 -8.15
C ALA A 477 -25.84 2.42 -8.83
N ILE A 478 -25.50 2.85 -10.05
CA ILE A 478 -26.17 3.98 -10.72
C ILE A 478 -27.00 3.60 -11.94
N ARG A 479 -26.84 2.39 -12.50
CA ARG A 479 -27.36 2.01 -13.83
C ARG A 479 -28.86 2.25 -14.06
N TYR A 480 -29.68 2.16 -13.00
CA TYR A 480 -31.13 2.35 -13.10
C TYR A 480 -31.65 3.67 -12.49
N LEU A 481 -30.74 4.58 -12.16
CA LEU A 481 -31.05 5.85 -11.51
C LEU A 481 -30.87 7.01 -12.49
N THR A 482 -31.66 8.07 -12.29
CA THR A 482 -31.54 9.31 -13.07
C THR A 482 -31.66 10.54 -12.17
N GLY A 483 -31.13 11.68 -12.62
CA GLY A 483 -31.24 12.94 -11.88
C GLY A 483 -30.55 12.89 -10.51
N THR A 484 -31.17 13.47 -9.48
CA THR A 484 -30.57 13.58 -8.14
C THR A 484 -30.30 12.23 -7.49
N GLU A 485 -31.16 11.23 -7.66
CA GLU A 485 -30.93 9.89 -7.10
C GLU A 485 -29.66 9.25 -7.67
N GLN A 486 -29.38 9.46 -8.95
CA GLN A 486 -28.16 8.99 -9.60
C GLN A 486 -26.92 9.70 -9.06
N THR A 487 -27.01 11.02 -8.86
CA THR A 487 -25.92 11.80 -8.27
C THR A 487 -25.62 11.34 -6.85
N ASP A 488 -26.64 11.21 -6.00
CA ASP A 488 -26.49 10.79 -4.61
C ASP A 488 -25.90 9.36 -4.52
N ALA A 489 -26.35 8.45 -5.38
CA ALA A 489 -25.81 7.08 -5.45
C ALA A 489 -24.37 7.04 -5.99
N SER A 490 -24.05 7.88 -6.97
CA SER A 490 -22.68 8.04 -7.48
C SER A 490 -21.73 8.52 -6.37
N ASP A 491 -22.14 9.54 -5.60
CA ASP A 491 -21.33 10.08 -4.50
C ASP A 491 -21.14 9.05 -3.37
N ALA A 492 -22.18 8.26 -3.07
CA ALA A 492 -22.08 7.14 -2.14
C ALA A 492 -21.11 6.05 -2.65
N ALA A 493 -21.19 5.70 -3.94
CA ALA A 493 -20.26 4.75 -4.56
C ALA A 493 -18.82 5.25 -4.52
N ASP A 494 -18.58 6.55 -4.76
CA ASP A 494 -17.23 7.15 -4.69
C ASP A 494 -16.62 7.05 -3.28
N THR A 495 -17.46 7.10 -2.24
CA THR A 495 -17.03 6.87 -0.85
C THR A 495 -16.58 5.43 -0.62
N GLU A 496 -17.32 4.44 -1.13
CA GLU A 496 -16.96 3.02 -1.03
C GLU A 496 -15.72 2.68 -1.86
N ILE A 497 -15.61 3.25 -3.07
CA ILE A 497 -14.44 3.08 -3.96
C ILE A 497 -13.17 3.62 -3.31
N SER A 498 -13.26 4.79 -2.65
CA SER A 498 -12.11 5.36 -1.94
C SER A 498 -11.63 4.43 -0.82
N TYR A 499 -12.57 3.90 -0.02
CA TYR A 499 -12.25 2.91 1.01
C TYR A 499 -11.64 1.63 0.42
N PHE A 500 -12.25 1.10 -0.65
CA PHE A 500 -11.76 -0.12 -1.31
C PHE A 500 -10.33 0.07 -1.81
N ARG A 501 -10.03 1.17 -2.51
CA ARG A 501 -8.68 1.49 -3.00
C ARG A 501 -7.66 1.61 -1.87
N GLU A 502 -7.99 2.37 -0.83
CA GLU A 502 -7.07 2.63 0.29
C GLU A 502 -6.76 1.35 1.09
N GLN A 503 -7.79 0.58 1.45
CA GLN A 503 -7.58 -0.62 2.26
C GLN A 503 -7.02 -1.78 1.44
N MET A 504 -7.41 -1.96 0.17
CA MET A 504 -6.82 -3.03 -0.66
C MET A 504 -5.30 -2.89 -0.81
N ALA A 505 -4.78 -1.66 -0.77
CA ALA A 505 -3.34 -1.41 -0.83
C ALA A 505 -2.59 -1.85 0.45
N THR A 506 -3.28 -2.07 1.57
CA THR A 506 -2.69 -2.54 2.83
C THR A 506 -2.77 -4.06 3.00
N ILE A 507 -3.68 -4.74 2.28
CA ILE A 507 -3.88 -6.18 2.38
C ILE A 507 -2.64 -6.95 1.90
N LYS A 508 -2.13 -7.86 2.75
CA LYS A 508 -1.02 -8.77 2.47
C LYS A 508 -1.43 -10.24 2.50
N THR A 509 -2.58 -10.56 3.05
CA THR A 509 -3.08 -11.95 3.08
C THR A 509 -4.55 -12.05 2.74
N SER A 510 -4.97 -13.21 2.23
CA SER A 510 -6.38 -13.51 2.02
C SER A 510 -7.17 -13.47 3.33
N SER A 511 -6.53 -13.79 4.47
CA SER A 511 -7.16 -13.71 5.78
C SER A 511 -7.46 -12.27 6.22
N GLU A 512 -6.58 -11.32 5.90
CA GLU A 512 -6.82 -9.89 6.16
C GLU A 512 -7.96 -9.36 5.30
N PHE A 513 -7.98 -9.70 4.00
CA PHE A 513 -9.09 -9.33 3.11
C PHE A 513 -10.43 -9.88 3.64
N LEU A 514 -10.46 -11.18 3.97
CA LEU A 514 -11.66 -11.85 4.45
C LEU A 514 -12.10 -11.41 5.86
N ALA A 515 -11.26 -10.68 6.59
CA ALA A 515 -11.62 -10.09 7.89
C ALA A 515 -12.32 -8.73 7.74
N ASP A 516 -12.26 -8.10 6.57
CA ASP A 516 -12.93 -6.85 6.27
C ASP A 516 -14.22 -7.10 5.48
N ASP A 517 -15.34 -7.19 6.20
CA ASP A 517 -16.69 -7.40 5.62
C ASP A 517 -17.04 -6.36 4.55
N ARG A 518 -16.51 -5.13 4.66
CA ARG A 518 -16.79 -4.04 3.71
C ARG A 518 -16.03 -4.26 2.41
N LEU A 519 -14.78 -4.71 2.45
CA LEU A 519 -14.02 -5.10 1.25
C LEU A 519 -14.62 -6.32 0.57
N VAL A 520 -14.96 -7.35 1.35
CA VAL A 520 -15.61 -8.57 0.83
C VAL A 520 -16.92 -8.23 0.14
N SER A 521 -17.78 -7.43 0.79
CA SER A 521 -19.06 -7.02 0.20
C SER A 521 -18.86 -6.19 -1.07
N PHE A 522 -17.87 -5.31 -1.12
CA PHE A 522 -17.56 -4.52 -2.30
C PHE A 522 -17.14 -5.43 -3.47
N ALA A 523 -16.20 -6.33 -3.23
CA ALA A 523 -15.65 -7.23 -4.24
C ALA A 523 -16.70 -8.18 -4.82
N LEU A 524 -17.57 -8.74 -3.97
CA LEU A 524 -18.70 -9.57 -4.40
C LEU A 524 -19.67 -8.78 -5.29
N LYS A 525 -20.09 -7.59 -4.86
CA LYS A 525 -21.00 -6.73 -5.63
C LYS A 525 -20.40 -6.30 -6.97
N ALA A 526 -19.11 -5.98 -6.99
CA ALA A 526 -18.40 -5.62 -8.22
C ALA A 526 -18.39 -6.77 -9.25
N LYS A 527 -18.43 -8.04 -8.79
CA LYS A 527 -18.60 -9.23 -9.64
C LYS A 527 -20.07 -9.66 -9.82
N GLY A 528 -21.03 -8.83 -9.40
CA GLY A 528 -22.46 -9.12 -9.49
C GLY A 528 -22.93 -10.28 -8.61
N LEU A 529 -22.16 -10.62 -7.58
CA LEU A 529 -22.47 -11.66 -6.60
C LEU A 529 -23.20 -11.03 -5.40
N ASP A 530 -24.21 -11.71 -4.89
CA ASP A 530 -24.93 -11.29 -3.69
C ASP A 530 -24.14 -11.69 -2.44
N PRO A 531 -23.67 -10.73 -1.60
CA PRO A 531 -22.95 -11.04 -0.37
C PRO A 531 -23.76 -11.87 0.62
N ASP A 532 -25.09 -11.84 0.59
CA ASP A 532 -25.94 -12.59 1.52
C ASP A 532 -26.05 -14.08 1.15
N GLU A 533 -25.66 -14.46 -0.08
CA GLU A 533 -25.71 -15.84 -0.59
C GLU A 533 -24.40 -16.63 -0.38
N VAL A 534 -23.38 -16.01 0.23
CA VAL A 534 -22.05 -16.63 0.43
C VAL A 534 -21.62 -16.52 1.88
N SER A 535 -21.27 -17.64 2.50
CA SER A 535 -20.74 -17.65 3.86
C SER A 535 -19.22 -17.47 3.93
N ASP A 536 -18.72 -16.95 5.07
CA ASP A 536 -17.28 -16.81 5.33
C ASP A 536 -16.51 -18.13 5.16
N ASP A 537 -17.12 -19.26 5.54
CA ASP A 537 -16.52 -20.59 5.41
C ASP A 537 -16.41 -21.03 3.94
N GLU A 538 -17.31 -20.56 3.08
CA GLU A 538 -17.22 -20.79 1.64
C GLU A 538 -16.15 -19.90 1.02
N LEU A 539 -16.13 -18.60 1.36
CA LEU A 539 -15.08 -17.68 0.90
C LEU A 539 -13.69 -18.19 1.27
N LYS A 540 -13.46 -18.65 2.51
CA LYS A 540 -12.18 -19.24 2.91
C LYS A 540 -11.78 -20.44 2.07
N LYS A 541 -12.73 -21.31 1.67
CA LYS A 541 -12.45 -22.44 0.78
C LYS A 541 -12.17 -21.99 -0.64
N MET A 542 -12.85 -20.95 -1.12
CA MET A 542 -12.63 -20.37 -2.44
C MET A 542 -11.21 -19.79 -2.53
N PHE A 543 -10.82 -18.93 -1.58
CA PHE A 543 -9.48 -18.32 -1.55
C PHE A 543 -8.34 -19.29 -1.24
N ALA A 544 -8.61 -20.46 -0.66
CA ALA A 544 -7.64 -21.54 -0.50
C ALA A 544 -7.61 -22.54 -1.68
N SER A 545 -8.41 -22.31 -2.73
CA SER A 545 -8.46 -23.20 -3.89
C SER A 545 -7.34 -22.94 -4.88
N ASP A 546 -6.77 -24.00 -5.44
CA ASP A 546 -5.89 -23.90 -6.61
C ASP A 546 -6.74 -23.67 -7.87
N LEU A 547 -6.63 -22.49 -8.50
CA LEU A 547 -7.39 -22.19 -9.71
C LEU A 547 -6.89 -22.97 -10.95
N ASP A 548 -5.71 -23.58 -10.89
CA ASP A 548 -5.18 -24.40 -12.00
C ASP A 548 -5.67 -25.86 -11.92
N ASP A 549 -6.16 -26.31 -10.76
CA ASP A 549 -6.82 -27.61 -10.61
C ASP A 549 -8.31 -27.49 -10.97
N GLU A 550 -8.70 -28.12 -12.08
CA GLU A 550 -10.10 -28.19 -12.55
C GLU A 550 -11.07 -28.79 -11.50
N ASN A 551 -10.56 -29.55 -10.52
CA ASN A 551 -11.35 -30.18 -9.46
C ASN A 551 -11.29 -29.42 -8.13
N SER A 552 -10.66 -28.24 -8.09
CA SER A 552 -10.63 -27.41 -6.89
C SER A 552 -12.03 -26.97 -6.48
N TYR A 553 -12.18 -26.53 -5.22
CA TYR A 553 -13.50 -26.18 -4.69
C TYR A 553 -14.17 -25.08 -5.52
N VAL A 554 -13.43 -24.00 -5.81
CA VAL A 554 -13.96 -22.86 -6.57
C VAL A 554 -14.26 -23.20 -8.04
N ASN A 555 -13.41 -24.00 -8.71
CA ASN A 555 -13.67 -24.49 -10.09
C ASN A 555 -14.80 -25.55 -10.14
N GLY A 556 -15.19 -26.08 -8.99
CA GLY A 556 -16.31 -26.99 -8.82
C GLY A 556 -17.68 -26.31 -8.70
N LEU A 557 -17.72 -25.00 -8.42
CA LEU A 557 -18.95 -24.24 -8.23
C LEU A 557 -19.69 -24.03 -9.56
N ASP A 558 -21.01 -23.86 -9.48
CA ASP A 558 -21.84 -23.64 -10.67
C ASP A 558 -21.72 -22.21 -11.22
N ASP A 559 -21.41 -21.24 -10.35
CA ASP A 559 -21.20 -19.85 -10.72
C ASP A 559 -19.70 -19.56 -10.86
N TYR A 560 -19.23 -19.41 -12.11
CA TYR A 560 -17.84 -19.22 -12.46
C TYR A 560 -17.27 -17.88 -11.95
N ARG A 561 -18.14 -16.91 -11.65
CA ARG A 561 -17.75 -15.59 -11.14
C ARG A 561 -17.02 -15.68 -9.80
N TYR A 562 -17.20 -16.77 -9.04
CA TYR A 562 -16.38 -17.04 -7.86
C TYR A 562 -14.92 -17.34 -8.21
N ALA A 563 -14.66 -18.09 -9.28
CA ALA A 563 -13.29 -18.37 -9.72
C ALA A 563 -12.63 -17.11 -10.29
N GLU A 564 -13.38 -16.28 -11.02
CA GLU A 564 -12.94 -14.97 -11.49
C GLU A 564 -12.63 -14.03 -10.32
N LEU A 565 -13.50 -14.00 -9.30
CA LEU A 565 -13.28 -13.21 -8.09
C LEU A 565 -11.98 -13.63 -7.40
N VAL A 566 -11.78 -14.92 -7.14
CA VAL A 566 -10.53 -15.39 -6.50
C VAL A 566 -9.33 -15.12 -7.39
N GLY A 567 -9.44 -15.31 -8.71
CA GLY A 567 -8.38 -15.04 -9.67
C GLY A 567 -8.03 -13.56 -9.85
N ALA A 568 -8.89 -12.65 -9.39
CA ALA A 568 -8.60 -11.22 -9.34
C ALA A 568 -7.56 -10.86 -8.26
N PHE A 569 -7.36 -11.76 -7.28
CA PHE A 569 -6.39 -11.57 -6.20
C PHE A 569 -5.10 -12.32 -6.47
N ASN A 570 -4.01 -11.71 -6.02
CA ASN A 570 -2.67 -12.23 -6.14
C ASN A 570 -2.24 -13.01 -4.88
N PHE A 571 -3.07 -13.95 -4.45
CA PHE A 571 -2.77 -14.83 -3.32
C PHE A 571 -2.37 -16.24 -3.79
N ASP A 572 -1.41 -16.84 -3.10
CA ASP A 572 -1.11 -18.27 -3.22
C ASP A 572 -2.14 -19.13 -2.46
N SER A 573 -2.00 -20.45 -2.55
CA SER A 573 -2.90 -21.40 -1.88
C SER A 573 -2.83 -21.35 -0.34
N ASP A 574 -1.75 -20.79 0.22
CA ASP A 574 -1.58 -20.60 1.66
C ASP A 574 -2.17 -19.24 2.12
N GLY A 575 -2.57 -18.39 1.17
CA GLY A 575 -3.20 -17.10 1.41
C GLY A 575 -2.23 -15.93 1.51
N ASN A 576 -0.96 -16.10 1.11
CA ASN A 576 0.05 -15.03 1.08
C ASN A 576 0.14 -14.41 -0.30
N LEU A 577 0.67 -13.19 -0.40
CA LEU A 577 0.97 -12.59 -1.71
C LEU A 577 1.95 -13.45 -2.52
N SER A 578 1.68 -13.61 -3.81
CA SER A 578 2.54 -14.34 -4.74
C SER A 578 3.14 -13.41 -5.79
N ASP A 579 4.38 -13.64 -6.23
CA ASP A 579 4.95 -12.90 -7.37
C ASP A 579 4.46 -13.43 -8.74
N ASP A 580 3.56 -14.42 -8.75
CA ASP A 580 2.90 -14.93 -9.96
C ASP A 580 2.24 -13.80 -10.76
N PRO A 581 2.14 -13.94 -12.09
CA PRO A 581 2.58 -12.90 -13.01
C PRO A 581 1.76 -11.61 -12.90
N THR A 582 2.20 -10.76 -11.98
CA THR A 582 1.87 -9.34 -11.99
C THR A 582 2.57 -8.71 -13.21
N GLY A 583 1.85 -7.86 -13.95
CA GLY A 583 2.39 -7.18 -15.13
C GLY A 583 2.18 -7.86 -16.48
N THR A 584 1.32 -8.88 -16.59
CA THR A 584 0.85 -9.41 -17.88
C THR A 584 -0.31 -8.58 -18.44
N VAL A 585 -0.55 -8.69 -19.75
CA VAL A 585 -1.67 -8.02 -20.45
C VAL A 585 -3.05 -8.39 -19.90
N GLN A 586 -3.14 -9.54 -19.23
CA GLN A 586 -4.31 -10.02 -18.51
C GLN A 586 -3.90 -10.62 -17.18
N GLN A 587 -4.65 -10.33 -16.12
CA GLN A 587 -4.47 -10.98 -14.83
C GLN A 587 -5.11 -12.37 -14.85
N ARG A 588 -4.79 -13.22 -13.85
CA ARG A 588 -5.29 -14.60 -13.77
C ARG A 588 -6.83 -14.65 -13.83
N GLY A 589 -7.50 -13.76 -13.11
CA GLY A 589 -8.97 -13.60 -13.14
C GLY A 589 -9.50 -13.27 -14.53
N ASP A 590 -8.88 -12.33 -15.24
CA ASP A 590 -9.30 -11.91 -16.59
C ASP A 590 -9.09 -13.04 -17.62
N VAL A 591 -8.02 -13.84 -17.45
CA VAL A 591 -7.80 -15.04 -18.27
C VAL A 591 -8.91 -16.06 -18.03
N LEU A 592 -9.32 -16.29 -16.77
CA LEU A 592 -10.42 -17.20 -16.45
C LEU A 592 -11.75 -16.70 -17.04
N GLU A 593 -12.03 -15.41 -16.90
CA GLU A 593 -13.22 -14.76 -17.48
C GLU A 593 -13.25 -14.89 -19.01
N THR A 594 -12.13 -14.60 -19.67
CA THR A 594 -12.03 -14.74 -21.13
C THR A 594 -12.22 -16.19 -21.57
N VAL A 595 -11.67 -17.14 -20.83
CA VAL A 595 -11.85 -18.57 -21.12
C VAL A 595 -13.30 -18.98 -20.94
N ASP A 596 -13.96 -18.56 -19.86
CA ASP A 596 -15.35 -18.89 -19.62
C ASP A 596 -16.26 -18.29 -20.70
N PHE A 597 -16.09 -17.01 -21.04
CA PHE A 597 -16.81 -16.37 -22.13
C PHE A 597 -16.62 -17.08 -23.48
N TYR A 598 -15.40 -17.58 -23.75
CA TYR A 598 -15.15 -18.39 -24.94
C TYR A 598 -15.94 -19.72 -24.92
N LEU A 599 -15.98 -20.40 -23.77
CA LEU A 599 -16.72 -21.65 -23.61
C LEU A 599 -18.22 -21.42 -23.73
N GLN A 600 -18.75 -20.35 -23.12
CA GLN A 600 -20.15 -19.96 -23.21
C GLN A 600 -20.53 -19.60 -24.65
N GLN A 601 -19.73 -18.77 -25.34
CA GLN A 601 -19.96 -18.44 -26.75
C GLN A 601 -19.92 -19.70 -27.63
N THR A 602 -19.01 -20.63 -27.35
CA THR A 602 -18.92 -21.88 -28.10
C THR A 602 -20.12 -22.78 -27.84
N LEU A 603 -20.57 -22.90 -26.58
CA LEU A 603 -21.79 -23.62 -26.22
C LEU A 603 -23.00 -23.03 -26.95
N GLU A 604 -23.20 -21.72 -26.87
CA GLU A 604 -24.29 -21.00 -27.52
C GLU A 604 -24.31 -21.25 -29.04
N SER A 605 -23.15 -21.18 -29.69
CA SER A 605 -23.02 -21.48 -31.13
C SER A 605 -23.36 -22.93 -31.46
N ASP A 606 -22.81 -23.90 -30.70
CA ASP A 606 -23.10 -25.33 -30.87
C ASP A 606 -24.61 -25.63 -30.71
N GLN A 607 -25.26 -24.97 -29.76
CA GLN A 607 -26.71 -25.09 -29.56
C GLN A 607 -27.51 -24.38 -30.65
N GLY A 608 -27.02 -23.24 -31.15
CA GLY A 608 -27.63 -22.47 -32.22
C GLY A 608 -27.70 -23.20 -33.56
N ASP A 609 -26.69 -24.04 -33.85
CA ASP A 609 -26.67 -24.94 -35.00
C ASP A 609 -27.82 -25.96 -34.98
N SER A 610 -28.28 -26.33 -33.77
CA SER A 610 -29.39 -27.25 -33.56
C SER A 610 -30.74 -26.53 -33.43
N ASN A 611 -30.80 -25.47 -32.62
CA ASN A 611 -31.98 -24.65 -32.40
C ASN A 611 -31.56 -23.21 -32.04
N THR A 612 -31.74 -22.29 -32.99
CA THR A 612 -31.42 -20.87 -32.82
C THR A 612 -32.17 -20.23 -31.64
N GLY A 613 -33.38 -20.69 -31.31
CA GLY A 613 -34.12 -20.23 -30.15
C GLY A 613 -33.45 -20.61 -28.82
N VAL A 614 -32.75 -21.75 -28.74
CA VAL A 614 -31.99 -22.11 -27.54
C VAL A 614 -30.80 -21.17 -27.37
N ARG A 615 -30.07 -20.88 -28.47
CA ARG A 615 -28.97 -19.91 -28.46
C ARG A 615 -29.42 -18.54 -27.98
N LEU A 616 -30.51 -18.00 -28.53
CA LEU A 616 -31.03 -16.69 -28.14
C LEU A 616 -31.48 -16.65 -26.67
N ALA A 617 -32.00 -17.76 -26.14
CA ALA A 617 -32.37 -17.87 -24.73
C ALA A 617 -31.14 -17.86 -23.81
N LEU A 618 -30.10 -18.65 -24.12
CA LEU A 618 -28.84 -18.67 -23.38
C LEU A 618 -28.11 -17.32 -23.46
N TYR A 619 -28.07 -16.73 -24.65
CA TYR A 619 -27.46 -15.40 -24.85
C TYR A 619 -28.17 -14.33 -24.03
N PHE A 620 -29.52 -14.32 -24.03
CA PHE A 620 -30.29 -13.39 -23.22
C PHE A 620 -30.10 -13.66 -21.72
N GLU A 621 -30.06 -14.92 -21.27
CA GLU A 621 -29.78 -15.26 -19.87
C GLU A 621 -28.45 -14.67 -19.40
N ARG A 622 -27.42 -14.80 -20.23
CA ARG A 622 -26.08 -14.28 -19.97
C ARG A 622 -26.02 -12.75 -19.97
N LYS A 623 -26.62 -12.11 -20.96
CA LYS A 623 -26.50 -10.66 -21.17
C LYS A 623 -27.56 -9.82 -20.46
N ALA A 624 -28.66 -10.42 -19.99
CA ALA A 624 -29.72 -9.67 -19.31
C ALA A 624 -29.24 -8.86 -18.08
N PRO A 625 -28.37 -9.39 -17.21
CA PRO A 625 -27.86 -8.64 -16.07
C PRO A 625 -27.07 -7.38 -16.45
N ASP A 626 -26.45 -7.36 -17.64
CA ASP A 626 -25.64 -6.22 -18.11
C ASP A 626 -26.49 -5.10 -18.74
N ILE A 627 -27.78 -5.35 -18.99
CA ILE A 627 -28.67 -4.39 -19.65
C ILE A 627 -29.03 -3.25 -18.68
N SER A 628 -28.55 -2.06 -19.02
CA SER A 628 -28.75 -0.82 -18.27
C SER A 628 -29.71 0.13 -18.97
N SER A 629 -29.81 0.03 -20.29
CA SER A 629 -30.63 0.90 -21.12
C SER A 629 -31.41 0.12 -22.17
N ALA A 630 -32.53 0.68 -22.62
CA ALA A 630 -33.25 0.10 -23.75
C ALA A 630 -32.41 0.05 -25.03
N TYR A 631 -31.42 0.94 -25.17
CA TYR A 631 -30.52 0.96 -26.32
C TYR A 631 -29.59 -0.25 -26.36
N ASP A 632 -29.29 -0.88 -25.22
CA ASP A 632 -28.48 -2.10 -25.16
C ASP A 632 -29.21 -3.25 -25.87
N ILE A 633 -30.53 -3.37 -25.64
CA ILE A 633 -31.41 -4.33 -26.34
C ILE A 633 -31.52 -4.00 -27.84
N LEU A 634 -31.58 -2.71 -28.19
CA LEU A 634 -31.75 -2.29 -29.60
C LEU A 634 -30.44 -2.37 -30.41
N GLY A 635 -29.30 -2.20 -29.74
CA GLY A 635 -27.97 -2.21 -30.33
C GLY A 635 -27.47 -3.63 -30.60
N ASP A 636 -27.94 -4.62 -29.84
CA ASP A 636 -27.60 -6.02 -30.02
C ASP A 636 -28.68 -6.77 -30.83
N SER A 637 -28.27 -7.35 -31.97
CA SER A 637 -29.21 -8.05 -32.86
C SER A 637 -29.89 -9.28 -32.22
N ALA A 638 -29.19 -10.01 -31.33
CA ALA A 638 -29.73 -11.17 -30.65
C ALA A 638 -30.71 -10.76 -29.54
N LEU A 639 -30.38 -9.72 -28.77
CA LEU A 639 -31.31 -9.15 -27.77
C LEU A 639 -32.56 -8.55 -28.44
N PHE A 640 -32.39 -7.85 -29.56
CA PHE A 640 -33.51 -7.31 -30.33
C PHE A 640 -34.41 -8.41 -30.91
N GLU A 641 -33.83 -9.49 -31.43
CA GLU A 641 -34.58 -10.65 -31.93
C GLU A 641 -35.33 -11.35 -30.79
N PHE A 642 -34.68 -11.52 -29.63
CA PHE A 642 -35.29 -12.06 -28.42
C PHE A 642 -36.50 -11.21 -28.00
N PHE A 643 -36.34 -9.88 -27.93
CA PHE A 643 -37.38 -8.95 -27.54
C PHE A 643 -38.58 -8.98 -28.50
N THR A 644 -38.33 -8.81 -29.80
CA THR A 644 -39.41 -8.77 -30.81
C THR A 644 -40.18 -10.09 -30.89
N THR A 645 -39.49 -11.22 -30.72
CA THR A 645 -40.13 -12.55 -30.65
C THR A 645 -40.98 -12.71 -29.39
N SER A 646 -40.45 -12.33 -28.22
CA SER A 646 -41.14 -12.45 -26.91
C SER A 646 -42.46 -11.71 -26.85
N PHE A 647 -42.55 -10.57 -27.53
CA PHE A 647 -43.75 -9.73 -27.56
C PHE A 647 -44.52 -9.79 -28.88
N ASN A 648 -44.15 -10.70 -29.79
CA ASN A 648 -44.79 -10.89 -31.09
C ASN A 648 -44.90 -9.58 -31.91
N LEU A 649 -43.81 -8.82 -31.92
CA LEU A 649 -43.71 -7.56 -32.62
C LEU A 649 -43.36 -7.79 -34.09
N SER A 650 -43.90 -6.97 -34.98
CA SER A 650 -43.59 -7.06 -36.40
C SER A 650 -42.19 -6.50 -36.71
N SER A 651 -41.57 -6.97 -37.79
CA SER A 651 -40.30 -6.44 -38.30
C SER A 651 -40.34 -4.95 -38.70
N TYR A 652 -41.51 -4.30 -38.71
CA TYR A 652 -41.63 -2.87 -38.97
C TYR A 652 -41.06 -2.01 -37.84
N VAL A 653 -40.92 -2.55 -36.62
CA VAL A 653 -40.39 -1.80 -35.46
C VAL A 653 -39.00 -1.24 -35.74
N SER A 654 -38.15 -1.96 -36.46
CA SER A 654 -36.79 -1.49 -36.84
C SER A 654 -36.78 -0.25 -37.75
N ASN A 655 -37.91 0.11 -38.36
CA ASN A 655 -38.03 1.34 -39.16
C ASN A 655 -38.49 2.55 -38.34
N MET A 656 -38.79 2.37 -37.04
CA MET A 656 -39.18 3.46 -36.16
C MET A 656 -37.96 4.28 -35.75
N ASP A 657 -38.22 5.52 -35.33
CA ASP A 657 -37.22 6.35 -34.66
C ASP A 657 -36.69 5.64 -33.42
N VAL A 658 -35.37 5.67 -33.19
CA VAL A 658 -34.71 4.86 -32.15
C VAL A 658 -35.21 5.23 -30.75
N ASP A 659 -35.49 6.52 -30.50
CA ASP A 659 -36.00 6.97 -29.21
C ASP A 659 -37.38 6.37 -28.91
N LYS A 660 -38.20 6.18 -29.96
CA LYS A 660 -39.52 5.53 -29.84
C LYS A 660 -39.42 4.02 -29.70
N GLN A 661 -38.38 3.41 -30.25
CA GLN A 661 -38.10 2.00 -30.01
C GLN A 661 -37.67 1.80 -28.55
N ALA A 662 -36.84 2.70 -28.01
CA ALA A 662 -36.42 2.66 -26.61
C ALA A 662 -37.61 2.82 -25.67
N GLU A 663 -38.47 3.81 -25.89
CA GLU A 663 -39.72 3.99 -25.13
C GLU A 663 -40.62 2.75 -25.22
N MET A 664 -40.66 2.07 -26.37
CA MET A 664 -41.41 0.82 -26.51
C MET A 664 -40.83 -0.30 -25.63
N VAL A 665 -39.51 -0.49 -25.62
CA VAL A 665 -38.85 -1.49 -24.79
C VAL A 665 -39.16 -1.27 -23.31
N GLU A 666 -39.01 -0.04 -22.82
CA GLU A 666 -39.28 0.34 -21.43
C GLU A 666 -40.75 0.15 -21.02
N ASN A 667 -41.69 0.19 -21.98
CA ASN A 667 -43.10 -0.10 -21.73
C ASN A 667 -43.40 -1.61 -21.61
N PHE A 668 -42.53 -2.48 -22.14
CA PHE A 668 -42.70 -3.94 -22.12
C PHE A 668 -41.86 -4.63 -21.04
N ILE A 669 -40.70 -4.09 -20.71
CA ILE A 669 -39.74 -4.62 -19.75
C ILE A 669 -39.36 -3.50 -18.78
N ASP A 670 -39.51 -3.75 -17.48
CA ASP A 670 -38.83 -2.94 -16.46
C ASP A 670 -37.37 -3.37 -16.45
N LEU A 671 -36.45 -2.48 -16.84
CA LEU A 671 -35.03 -2.83 -16.96
C LEU A 671 -34.43 -3.24 -15.61
N LYS A 672 -35.00 -2.79 -14.48
CA LYS A 672 -34.58 -3.21 -13.14
C LYS A 672 -34.84 -4.69 -12.88
N ASP A 673 -35.91 -5.25 -13.46
CA ASP A 673 -36.23 -6.67 -13.33
C ASP A 673 -35.20 -7.55 -14.06
N LEU A 674 -34.37 -7.00 -14.97
CA LEU A 674 -33.35 -7.79 -15.68
C LEU A 674 -32.12 -8.12 -14.83
N SER A 675 -32.05 -7.61 -13.60
CA SER A 675 -31.06 -8.02 -12.60
C SER A 675 -31.55 -9.17 -11.71
N ASP A 676 -32.84 -9.50 -11.75
CA ASP A 676 -33.44 -10.58 -10.94
C ASP A 676 -33.47 -11.89 -11.77
N PRO A 677 -32.72 -12.93 -11.37
CA PRO A 677 -32.67 -14.20 -12.10
C PRO A 677 -34.04 -14.82 -12.33
N ASP A 678 -34.98 -14.71 -11.39
CA ASP A 678 -36.32 -15.29 -11.52
C ASP A 678 -37.13 -14.57 -12.61
N LYS A 679 -36.96 -13.25 -12.75
CA LYS A 679 -37.59 -12.44 -13.79
C LYS A 679 -37.02 -12.74 -15.17
N ILE A 680 -35.71 -12.92 -15.24
CA ILE A 680 -35.02 -13.36 -16.47
C ILE A 680 -35.61 -14.71 -16.92
N GLN A 681 -35.75 -15.68 -16.01
CA GLN A 681 -36.34 -16.98 -16.33
C GLN A 681 -37.79 -16.89 -16.83
N ASP A 682 -38.60 -16.00 -16.24
CA ASP A 682 -39.97 -15.76 -16.69
C ASP A 682 -40.02 -15.19 -18.12
N LEU A 683 -39.12 -14.25 -18.46
CA LEU A 683 -38.98 -13.71 -19.82
C LEU A 683 -38.49 -14.79 -20.81
N ILE A 684 -37.50 -15.61 -20.45
CA ILE A 684 -37.01 -16.70 -21.30
C ILE A 684 -38.11 -17.74 -21.55
N LYS A 685 -38.91 -18.07 -20.53
CA LYS A 685 -40.05 -18.98 -20.67
C LYS A 685 -41.09 -18.42 -21.64
N ARG A 686 -41.35 -17.10 -21.59
CA ARG A 686 -42.23 -16.43 -22.56
C ARG A 686 -41.63 -16.46 -23.96
N PHE A 687 -40.38 -16.07 -24.11
CA PHE A 687 -39.64 -16.05 -25.37
C PHE A 687 -39.69 -17.42 -26.05
N THR A 688 -39.26 -18.48 -25.37
CA THR A 688 -39.18 -19.83 -25.92
C THR A 688 -40.56 -20.37 -26.34
N ALA A 689 -41.63 -20.01 -25.62
CA ALA A 689 -43.00 -20.34 -26.03
C ALA A 689 -43.42 -19.61 -27.32
N MET A 690 -43.10 -18.31 -27.43
CA MET A 690 -43.42 -17.52 -28.63
C MET A 690 -42.57 -17.93 -29.84
N TYR A 691 -41.31 -18.27 -29.60
CA TYR A 691 -40.39 -18.79 -30.62
C TYR A 691 -40.90 -20.11 -31.21
N ASP A 692 -41.33 -21.04 -30.35
CA ASP A 692 -41.92 -22.32 -30.77
C ASP A 692 -43.19 -22.12 -31.63
N VAL A 693 -44.01 -21.12 -31.29
CA VAL A 693 -45.22 -20.77 -32.05
C VAL A 693 -44.86 -20.18 -33.43
N ALA A 694 -43.92 -19.23 -33.47
CA ALA A 694 -43.50 -18.57 -34.70
C ALA A 694 -42.84 -19.54 -35.69
N ASN A 695 -42.07 -20.53 -35.19
CA ASN A 695 -41.31 -21.48 -36.01
C ASN A 695 -42.05 -22.80 -36.28
N GLY A 696 -43.34 -22.89 -35.95
CA GLY A 696 -44.19 -23.99 -36.39
C GLY A 696 -43.88 -25.35 -35.75
N THR A 697 -43.26 -25.38 -34.57
CA THR A 697 -43.15 -26.56 -33.71
C THR A 697 -44.51 -26.93 -33.09
N ASN A 698 -45.48 -27.24 -33.96
CA ASN A 698 -46.85 -27.60 -33.62
C ASN A 698 -46.94 -29.05 -33.13
N ALA A 699 -46.50 -29.29 -31.90
CA ALA A 699 -47.04 -30.30 -30.98
C ALA A 699 -46.26 -30.23 -29.67
N SER A 700 -46.95 -29.97 -28.55
CA SER A 700 -46.46 -30.11 -27.17
C SER A 700 -45.33 -29.16 -26.70
N SER A 701 -45.52 -27.83 -26.79
CA SER A 701 -44.72 -26.88 -25.99
C SER A 701 -45.31 -26.79 -24.56
N PRO A 702 -44.62 -27.30 -23.52
CA PRO A 702 -45.12 -27.24 -22.14
C PRO A 702 -45.28 -25.79 -21.64
N ALA A 703 -44.40 -24.89 -22.10
CA ALA A 703 -44.45 -23.46 -21.78
C ALA A 703 -45.74 -22.80 -22.31
N LEU A 704 -46.17 -23.15 -23.54
CA LEU A 704 -47.43 -22.68 -24.11
C LEU A 704 -48.65 -23.21 -23.32
N SER A 705 -48.62 -24.47 -22.87
CA SER A 705 -49.71 -25.05 -22.05
C SER A 705 -49.84 -24.40 -20.67
N ILE A 706 -48.72 -23.96 -20.08
CA ILE A 706 -48.70 -23.19 -18.84
C ILE A 706 -49.21 -21.76 -19.09
N LEU A 707 -48.77 -21.11 -20.15
CA LEU A 707 -49.13 -19.74 -20.50
C LEU A 707 -50.62 -19.58 -20.87
N THR A 708 -51.21 -20.56 -21.56
CA THR A 708 -52.62 -20.50 -21.98
C THR A 708 -53.60 -21.06 -20.95
N GLY A 709 -53.12 -21.52 -19.78
CA GLY A 709 -53.95 -21.98 -18.66
C GLY A 709 -54.83 -23.20 -18.96
N SER A 710 -54.48 -23.99 -19.98
CA SER A 710 -55.37 -24.97 -20.61
C SER A 710 -54.88 -26.43 -20.56
N ALA A 711 -54.26 -26.88 -19.45
CA ALA A 711 -54.38 -28.27 -18.95
C ALA A 711 -53.66 -28.49 -17.62
N SER A 712 -54.28 -29.28 -16.73
CA SER A 712 -53.68 -29.92 -15.58
C SER A 712 -52.53 -30.84 -15.99
N ILE A 713 -51.37 -30.71 -15.36
CA ILE A 713 -50.23 -31.61 -15.55
C ILE A 713 -50.66 -33.04 -15.15
N SER A 714 -50.55 -34.01 -16.06
CA SER A 714 -50.80 -35.42 -15.72
C SER A 714 -49.71 -35.97 -14.82
N ALA A 715 -50.09 -36.80 -13.85
CA ALA A 715 -49.17 -37.42 -12.90
C ALA A 715 -48.04 -38.21 -13.57
N ASP A 716 -48.28 -38.78 -14.75
CA ASP A 716 -47.24 -39.47 -15.53
C ASP A 716 -46.15 -38.52 -16.08
N THR A 717 -46.49 -37.27 -16.37
CA THR A 717 -45.53 -36.25 -16.80
C THR A 717 -44.67 -35.76 -15.64
N LEU A 718 -45.27 -35.60 -14.45
CA LEU A 718 -44.53 -35.30 -13.22
C LEU A 718 -43.62 -36.46 -12.81
N LEU A 719 -44.05 -37.71 -13.04
CA LEU A 719 -43.24 -38.89 -12.78
C LEU A 719 -42.07 -39.03 -13.76
N ALA A 720 -42.27 -38.69 -15.04
CA ALA A 720 -41.20 -38.64 -16.03
C ALA A 720 -40.17 -37.53 -15.73
N MET A 721 -40.62 -36.36 -15.28
CA MET A 721 -39.73 -35.29 -14.81
C MET A 721 -38.95 -35.67 -13.54
N ALA A 722 -39.57 -36.40 -12.61
CA ALA A 722 -38.90 -36.89 -11.41
C ALA A 722 -37.83 -37.95 -11.72
N GLN A 723 -38.00 -38.73 -12.80
CA GLN A 723 -37.05 -39.77 -13.22
C GLN A 723 -35.86 -39.23 -14.03
N LEU A 724 -35.95 -38.01 -14.56
CA LEU A 724 -34.85 -37.32 -15.22
C LEU A 724 -33.81 -36.76 -14.23
N LYS A 725 -34.11 -36.72 -12.92
CA LYS A 725 -33.21 -36.25 -11.86
C LYS A 725 -32.22 -37.32 -11.36
N THR A 726 -32.25 -38.52 -11.94
CA THR A 726 -31.32 -39.62 -11.64
C THR A 726 -30.84 -40.24 -12.95
N GLY A 727 -29.81 -39.63 -13.53
CA GLY A 727 -29.11 -40.12 -14.72
C GLY A 727 -27.73 -39.50 -14.76
#